data_AF-A0A954ZGF0-F1
#
_entry.id   AF-A0A954ZGF0-F1
#
_cell.length_a   1.000
_cell.length_b   1.000
_cell.length_c   1.000
_cell.angle_alpha   90.00
_cell.angle_beta   90.00
_cell.angle_gamma   90.00
#
_symmetry.space_group_name_H-M   'P 1'
#
loop_
_entity.id
_entity.type
_entity.pdbx_description
1 polymer ?
#
loop_
_entity_poly.entity_id
_entity_poly.type
_entity_poly.pdbx_seq_one_letter_code
_entity_poly.pdbx_strand_id
1 'polypeptide(L)'
;MHARLVIGHWSLLTGLFLGLALPASVHSQPLPGQLIADADAPHALMRNGGRHVFICGPGDPEGFFYRGERQADGTRKGDQESLVRRLLEYGGNCLYVQAVRSHGGDGAADHNPFVDHDPARGINTAVLDQWETWLSILDDHGVLIYFFLYDDNADPWKTGDTMGADETAFVRSIVNRFEHHRHLVWVVAEESEEALSPSRAAQLANFIGEIDDHQHLIGNHHHSSTKFKSYQPGGPFNHFAMQLNVAIDDVYAQTRMAVDAARGNYSLIYAENTETPQDADHWRRHAWTVAMAGAQPMLLGMDVASTPDAALRQCRILSEFFEDTDFWTMRPDNRSAALPARAPLLLRNTVGAFIAWSAFPSNLLAVDNLQNGETLQNGEYELLWLDCMTGRRVEGATVAVGGRVQLEKPTSIGDEFAVYGSPVEPIALGEQVVFPGKEWERRSAVDLGLDESKLKAFAEQAGGRGCVIKDGYLVYSWGDIGRIGDLASASKPLYSHLLLRAIELNKLESADDLVASYEPCLREINARLGHPDAALTFRHLAFQTASLGYLEPPGGAFDYNDHTMGMFWDVLVNKVLETSWQDAPAIFAREFTEPLEFEDPLEFPVEGRMRGRPRMSPRDFARVGWLYLNAGRWNDRQVLAARHARLASTDPLSLNTPRTLAQEAESCATRSIGGGGNQTDHNGGYSWLWWANEISRDGRRWWFDAPPDMYCALGHCGQRGLAILPSQRLVVSWNDAAELHCQRELGNQAFRNLAAAVPSDTR
;
A
#
# COMPACT_ATOMS: atom_id res chain seq x y z
N MET A 1 -6.55 -68.15 -12.46
CA MET A 1 -5.64 -68.17 -13.62
C MET A 1 -6.00 -66.99 -14.51
N HIS A 2 -5.01 -66.22 -14.91
CA HIS A 2 -5.10 -64.99 -15.70
C HIS A 2 -5.82 -65.17 -17.05
N ALA A 3 -6.53 -64.14 -17.52
CA ALA A 3 -6.12 -63.33 -18.67
C ALA A 3 -7.19 -62.30 -19.06
N ARG A 4 -6.75 -61.04 -19.19
CA ARG A 4 -7.45 -59.88 -19.80
C ARG A 4 -7.33 -59.93 -21.32
N LEU A 5 -8.26 -59.24 -22.02
CA LEU A 5 -8.10 -58.36 -23.22
C LEU A 5 -9.39 -58.43 -24.08
N VAL A 6 -9.86 -57.45 -24.86
CA VAL A 6 -9.73 -55.98 -24.98
C VAL A 6 -10.70 -55.58 -26.12
N ILE A 7 -11.41 -54.45 -25.95
CA ILE A 7 -11.89 -53.44 -26.94
C ILE A 7 -12.75 -53.87 -28.16
N GLY A 8 -13.85 -53.12 -28.40
CA GLY A 8 -14.47 -52.95 -29.73
C GLY A 8 -15.82 -52.20 -29.73
N HIS A 9 -15.85 -51.00 -30.30
CA HIS A 9 -16.96 -50.03 -30.46
C HIS A 9 -18.23 -50.54 -31.17
N TRP A 10 -19.39 -49.92 -30.90
CA TRP A 10 -20.39 -49.49 -31.91
C TRP A 10 -21.17 -48.25 -31.45
N SER A 11 -21.35 -47.28 -32.37
CA SER A 11 -22.04 -45.99 -32.21
C SER A 11 -23.53 -46.05 -32.56
N LEU A 12 -24.26 -44.98 -32.15
CA LEU A 12 -25.42 -44.29 -32.78
C LEU A 12 -26.72 -44.26 -31.94
N LEU A 13 -27.09 -43.08 -31.43
CA LEU A 13 -28.11 -42.24 -32.06
C LEU A 13 -28.35 -40.93 -31.28
N THR A 14 -28.41 -39.87 -32.09
CA THR A 14 -28.62 -38.45 -31.81
C THR A 14 -30.02 -38.11 -31.33
N GLY A 15 -30.12 -37.23 -30.32
CA GLY A 15 -31.31 -36.44 -29.99
C GLY A 15 -30.92 -34.98 -29.80
N LEU A 16 -31.39 -34.12 -30.72
CA LEU A 16 -31.27 -32.67 -30.64
C LEU A 16 -32.08 -32.16 -29.44
N PHE A 17 -31.42 -31.57 -28.45
CA PHE A 17 -32.02 -30.59 -27.54
C PHE A 17 -31.39 -29.23 -27.84
N LEU A 18 -32.21 -28.28 -28.29
CA LEU A 18 -31.86 -26.86 -28.30
C LEU A 18 -31.57 -26.46 -26.85
N GLY A 19 -30.29 -26.34 -26.49
CA GLY A 19 -29.88 -25.68 -25.27
C GLY A 19 -30.16 -24.19 -25.42
N LEU A 20 -31.16 -23.69 -24.69
CA LEU A 20 -31.19 -22.30 -24.29
C LEU A 20 -29.85 -22.02 -23.61
N ALA A 21 -29.01 -21.19 -24.21
CA ALA A 21 -27.86 -20.64 -23.54
C ALA A 21 -28.38 -19.87 -22.32
N LEU A 22 -28.19 -20.45 -21.14
CA LEU A 22 -28.20 -19.68 -19.90
C LEU A 22 -27.24 -18.51 -20.11
N PRO A 23 -27.58 -17.28 -19.70
CA PRO A 23 -26.62 -16.20 -19.74
C PRO A 23 -25.38 -16.68 -18.97
N ALA A 24 -24.20 -16.56 -19.58
CA ALA A 24 -22.95 -16.79 -18.90
C ALA A 24 -23.00 -16.01 -17.58
N SER A 25 -22.77 -16.71 -16.46
CA SER A 25 -22.56 -16.05 -15.18
C SER A 25 -21.53 -14.95 -15.40
N VAL A 26 -21.96 -13.71 -15.20
CA VAL A 26 -21.03 -12.60 -15.00
C VAL A 26 -20.15 -13.10 -13.86
N HIS A 27 -18.87 -13.37 -14.14
CA HIS A 27 -17.99 -13.87 -13.10
C HIS A 27 -17.93 -12.76 -12.05
N SER A 28 -18.34 -13.06 -10.82
CA SER A 28 -18.11 -12.16 -9.69
C SER A 28 -16.61 -11.90 -9.62
N GLN A 29 -16.24 -10.61 -9.54
CA GLN A 29 -14.86 -10.18 -9.53
C GLN A 29 -14.71 -9.11 -8.44
N PRO A 30 -13.63 -9.17 -7.65
CA PRO A 30 -13.33 -8.12 -6.69
C PRO A 30 -13.23 -6.74 -7.35
N LEU A 31 -13.74 -5.72 -6.66
CA LEU A 31 -13.64 -4.33 -7.06
C LEU A 31 -12.15 -3.89 -7.09
N PRO A 32 -11.77 -2.94 -7.97
CA PRO A 32 -10.48 -2.28 -7.86
C PRO A 32 -10.24 -1.67 -6.47
N GLY A 33 -9.11 -2.00 -5.85
CA GLY A 33 -8.77 -1.54 -4.50
C GLY A 33 -9.47 -2.29 -3.36
N GLN A 34 -10.34 -3.27 -3.66
CA GLN A 34 -10.99 -4.11 -2.65
C GLN A 34 -9.97 -4.89 -1.83
N LEU A 35 -10.24 -5.08 -0.54
CA LEU A 35 -9.44 -5.95 0.29
C LEU A 35 -9.68 -7.41 -0.11
N ILE A 36 -8.61 -8.11 -0.47
CA ILE A 36 -8.61 -9.52 -0.87
C ILE A 36 -7.51 -10.28 -0.13
N ALA A 37 -7.60 -11.59 -0.10
CA ALA A 37 -6.48 -12.45 0.26
C ALA A 37 -5.52 -12.54 -0.93
N ASP A 38 -4.22 -12.56 -0.65
CA ASP A 38 -3.22 -12.84 -1.68
C ASP A 38 -3.36 -14.31 -2.14
N ALA A 39 -3.46 -14.52 -3.46
CA ALA A 39 -3.63 -15.84 -4.05
C ALA A 39 -2.42 -16.76 -3.81
N ASP A 40 -1.20 -16.21 -3.76
CA ASP A 40 0.03 -16.94 -3.52
C ASP A 40 0.38 -17.02 -2.02
N ALA A 41 -0.22 -16.14 -1.22
CA ALA A 41 0.01 -16.02 0.22
C ALA A 41 -1.32 -15.79 1.00
N PRO A 42 -2.22 -16.79 1.12
CA PRO A 42 -3.58 -16.59 1.65
C PRO A 42 -3.69 -16.05 3.09
N HIS A 43 -2.60 -16.10 3.86
CA HIS A 43 -2.50 -15.46 5.17
C HIS A 43 -2.35 -13.94 5.13
N ALA A 44 -1.96 -13.39 3.98
CA ALA A 44 -1.73 -11.98 3.77
C ALA A 44 -2.94 -11.33 3.09
N LEU A 45 -3.21 -10.08 3.48
CA LEU A 45 -4.23 -9.25 2.90
C LEU A 45 -3.58 -8.29 1.92
N MET A 46 -4.26 -7.97 0.83
CA MET A 46 -3.81 -6.97 -0.14
C MET A 46 -4.99 -6.24 -0.77
N ARG A 47 -4.71 -5.09 -1.36
CA ARG A 47 -5.67 -4.38 -2.22
C ARG A 47 -5.68 -5.04 -3.59
N ASN A 48 -6.86 -5.30 -4.14
CA ASN A 48 -7.00 -5.83 -5.49
C ASN A 48 -6.36 -4.87 -6.50
N GLY A 49 -5.26 -5.31 -7.13
CA GLY A 49 -4.45 -4.50 -8.02
C GLY A 49 -3.48 -3.53 -7.33
N GLY A 50 -3.26 -3.67 -6.01
CA GLY A 50 -2.36 -2.83 -5.19
C GLY A 50 -1.48 -3.64 -4.23
N ARG A 51 -1.04 -3.00 -3.14
CA ARG A 51 -0.08 -3.58 -2.16
C ARG A 51 -0.76 -4.41 -1.07
N HIS A 52 0.05 -5.19 -0.35
CA HIS A 52 -0.32 -5.81 0.91
C HIS A 52 -0.73 -4.78 1.96
N VAL A 53 -1.68 -5.17 2.81
CA VAL A 53 -2.26 -4.35 3.87
C VAL A 53 -2.00 -5.04 5.20
N PHE A 54 -1.55 -4.27 6.20
CA PHE A 54 -1.36 -4.77 7.56
C PHE A 54 -2.41 -4.16 8.49
N ILE A 55 -3.29 -4.98 9.05
CA ILE A 55 -4.36 -4.49 9.92
C ILE A 55 -3.84 -4.25 11.34
N CYS A 56 -4.06 -3.02 11.83
CA CYS A 56 -3.94 -2.72 13.25
C CYS A 56 -4.99 -1.68 13.67
N GLY A 57 -5.70 -1.92 14.78
CA GLY A 57 -6.63 -0.92 15.29
C GLY A 57 -7.58 -1.37 16.39
N PRO A 58 -8.63 -0.57 16.65
CA PRO A 58 -9.68 -0.84 17.64
C PRO A 58 -10.43 -2.14 17.37
N GLY A 59 -10.47 -3.03 18.37
CA GLY A 59 -11.31 -4.25 18.37
C GLY A 59 -12.61 -4.12 19.17
N ASP A 60 -12.86 -2.98 19.81
CA ASP A 60 -14.07 -2.77 20.62
C ASP A 60 -14.61 -1.35 20.47
N PRO A 61 -15.37 -1.09 19.40
CA PRO A 61 -16.64 -0.44 19.68
C PRO A 61 -17.78 -1.26 19.09
N GLU A 62 -18.02 -2.46 19.63
CA GLU A 62 -19.11 -3.36 19.21
C GLU A 62 -20.45 -2.61 19.02
N GLY A 63 -20.74 -1.65 19.92
CA GLY A 63 -21.92 -0.80 19.89
C GLY A 63 -21.90 0.40 18.94
N PHE A 64 -20.92 0.55 18.02
CA PHE A 64 -20.74 1.75 17.19
C PHE A 64 -22.02 2.24 16.51
N PHE A 65 -22.77 1.35 15.86
CA PHE A 65 -24.02 1.68 15.18
C PHE A 65 -25.14 2.17 16.11
N TYR A 66 -25.05 1.89 17.40
CA TYR A 66 -26.13 2.10 18.37
C TYR A 66 -25.87 3.23 19.36
N ARG A 67 -24.75 3.94 19.21
CA ARG A 67 -24.39 5.06 20.08
C ARG A 67 -25.38 6.23 19.95
N GLY A 68 -25.68 6.86 21.08
CA GLY A 68 -26.53 8.04 21.14
C GLY A 68 -28.03 7.76 21.23
N GLU A 69 -28.82 8.83 21.13
CA GLU A 69 -30.26 8.80 21.35
C GLU A 69 -31.00 8.19 20.14
N ARG A 70 -31.82 7.16 20.38
CA ARG A 70 -32.70 6.59 19.36
C ARG A 70 -33.81 7.55 18.98
N GLN A 71 -33.99 7.77 17.69
CA GLN A 71 -35.05 8.58 17.12
C GLN A 71 -36.32 7.75 16.83
N ALA A 72 -37.41 8.43 16.52
CA ALA A 72 -38.71 7.79 16.27
C ALA A 72 -38.68 6.83 15.07
N ASP A 73 -37.88 7.15 14.05
CA ASP A 73 -37.67 6.32 12.85
C ASP A 73 -36.64 5.20 13.05
N GLY A 74 -36.10 5.04 14.27
CA GLY A 74 -35.11 4.02 14.61
C GLY A 74 -33.64 4.45 14.43
N THR A 75 -33.37 5.56 13.75
CA THR A 75 -32.01 6.08 13.60
C THR A 75 -31.42 6.56 14.94
N ARG A 76 -30.12 6.81 14.99
CA ARG A 76 -29.40 7.29 16.17
C ARG A 76 -28.92 8.73 16.00
N LYS A 77 -29.01 9.50 17.07
CA LYS A 77 -28.35 10.80 17.21
C LYS A 77 -27.19 10.65 18.19
N GLY A 78 -26.02 10.31 17.67
CA GLY A 78 -24.79 10.06 18.44
C GLY A 78 -23.58 10.81 17.90
N ASP A 79 -22.41 10.31 18.27
CA ASP A 79 -21.08 10.88 18.00
C ASP A 79 -20.30 10.12 16.90
N GLN A 80 -20.92 9.17 16.20
CA GLN A 80 -20.29 8.27 15.23
C GLN A 80 -19.42 8.98 14.20
N GLU A 81 -19.92 10.04 13.57
CA GLU A 81 -19.14 10.79 12.57
C GLU A 81 -17.87 11.42 13.18
N SER A 82 -17.97 11.93 14.41
CA SER A 82 -16.82 12.47 15.14
C SER A 82 -15.81 11.37 15.48
N LEU A 83 -16.27 10.17 15.80
CA LEU A 83 -15.41 9.02 16.05
C LEU A 83 -14.70 8.56 14.79
N VAL A 84 -15.42 8.48 13.66
CA VAL A 84 -14.79 8.18 12.36
C VAL A 84 -13.70 9.20 12.06
N ARG A 85 -13.98 10.50 12.18
CA ARG A 85 -12.96 11.56 11.97
C ARG A 85 -11.77 11.41 12.91
N ARG A 86 -12.02 11.06 14.18
CA ARG A 86 -10.96 10.83 15.18
C ARG A 86 -10.08 9.63 14.80
N LEU A 87 -10.66 8.53 14.34
CA LEU A 87 -9.93 7.36 13.85
C LEU A 87 -9.05 7.74 12.65
N LEU A 88 -9.62 8.49 11.69
CA LEU A 88 -8.89 8.98 10.52
C LEU A 88 -7.76 9.94 10.88
N GLU A 89 -7.93 10.77 11.90
CA GLU A 89 -6.90 11.70 12.34
C GLU A 89 -5.79 11.00 13.13
N TYR A 90 -6.14 10.10 14.05
CA TYR A 90 -5.19 9.61 15.05
C TYR A 90 -4.77 8.15 14.93
N GLY A 91 -5.44 7.28 14.18
CA GLY A 91 -4.84 6.01 13.80
C GLY A 91 -5.71 4.78 13.95
N GLY A 92 -5.11 3.65 13.58
CA GLY A 92 -5.80 2.42 13.24
C GLY A 92 -6.34 2.44 11.81
N ASN A 93 -6.36 1.28 11.16
CA ASN A 93 -6.89 1.10 9.81
C ASN A 93 -8.03 0.08 9.74
N CYS A 94 -8.71 -0.15 10.87
CA CYS A 94 -9.88 -1.03 10.97
C CYS A 94 -10.89 -0.53 12.02
N LEU A 95 -12.12 -1.03 11.94
CA LEU A 95 -13.18 -0.80 12.91
C LEU A 95 -14.15 -2.00 12.98
N TYR A 96 -14.46 -2.45 14.19
CA TYR A 96 -15.53 -3.41 14.47
C TYR A 96 -16.91 -2.75 14.36
N VAL A 97 -17.83 -3.39 13.64
CA VAL A 97 -19.25 -3.00 13.60
C VAL A 97 -20.14 -4.24 13.59
N GLN A 98 -21.26 -4.20 14.31
CA GLN A 98 -22.14 -5.36 14.47
C GLN A 98 -23.59 -5.04 14.15
N ALA A 99 -24.20 -5.83 13.26
CA ALA A 99 -25.59 -5.62 12.86
C ALA A 99 -26.59 -6.04 13.94
N VAL A 100 -26.44 -7.16 14.63
CA VAL A 100 -27.41 -7.58 15.65
C VAL A 100 -26.69 -7.91 16.95
N ARG A 101 -26.88 -7.06 17.96
CA ARG A 101 -26.35 -7.26 19.31
C ARG A 101 -27.38 -7.72 20.34
N SER A 102 -28.64 -7.63 19.98
CA SER A 102 -29.76 -8.02 20.81
C SER A 102 -30.14 -9.49 20.56
N HIS A 103 -31.29 -9.92 21.10
CA HIS A 103 -31.84 -11.27 20.85
C HIS A 103 -30.96 -12.44 21.36
N GLY A 104 -30.12 -12.17 22.36
CA GLY A 104 -29.27 -13.18 22.99
C GLY A 104 -27.85 -12.66 23.24
N GLY A 105 -27.35 -11.79 22.37
CA GLY A 105 -26.07 -11.10 22.54
C GLY A 105 -26.08 -10.01 23.62
N ASP A 106 -24.98 -9.27 23.69
CA ASP A 106 -24.61 -8.37 24.78
C ASP A 106 -25.19 -6.95 24.65
N GLY A 107 -25.81 -6.65 23.51
CA GLY A 107 -26.48 -5.39 23.25
C GLY A 107 -27.84 -5.22 23.93
N ALA A 108 -28.26 -3.96 24.11
CA ALA A 108 -29.60 -3.64 24.57
C ALA A 108 -30.67 -4.10 23.56
N ALA A 109 -31.92 -4.24 24.01
CA ALA A 109 -33.02 -4.73 23.18
C ALA A 109 -33.24 -3.96 21.87
N ASP A 110 -32.78 -2.71 21.80
CA ASP A 110 -32.86 -1.83 20.63
C ASP A 110 -31.59 -1.81 19.75
N HIS A 111 -30.62 -2.70 20.02
CA HIS A 111 -29.40 -2.88 19.24
C HIS A 111 -29.61 -3.93 18.12
N ASN A 112 -30.43 -3.54 17.14
CA ASN A 112 -30.71 -4.28 15.91
C ASN A 112 -31.32 -3.32 14.87
N PRO A 113 -31.32 -3.68 13.57
CA PRO A 113 -31.91 -2.86 12.52
C PRO A 113 -33.39 -3.22 12.26
N PHE A 114 -34.08 -3.94 13.15
CA PHE A 114 -35.45 -4.41 12.88
C PHE A 114 -36.49 -3.31 13.15
N VAL A 115 -37.57 -3.32 12.39
CA VAL A 115 -38.72 -2.44 12.62
C VAL A 115 -39.31 -2.76 14.00
N ASP A 116 -39.34 -1.76 14.89
CA ASP A 116 -39.78 -1.90 16.28
C ASP A 116 -39.10 -3.04 17.05
N HIS A 117 -37.85 -3.36 16.68
CA HIS A 117 -37.03 -4.41 17.30
C HIS A 117 -37.57 -5.83 17.15
N ASP A 118 -38.50 -6.03 16.22
CA ASP A 118 -39.12 -7.32 15.95
C ASP A 118 -38.61 -7.89 14.63
N PRO A 119 -37.81 -8.98 14.65
CA PRO A 119 -37.25 -9.57 13.43
C PRO A 119 -38.34 -10.08 12.46
N ALA A 120 -39.56 -10.36 12.94
CA ALA A 120 -40.68 -10.75 12.08
C ALA A 120 -41.24 -9.58 11.24
N ARG A 121 -40.88 -8.34 11.59
CA ARG A 121 -41.30 -7.12 10.88
C ARG A 121 -40.28 -6.64 9.84
N GLY A 122 -39.17 -7.36 9.69
CA GLY A 122 -38.13 -7.07 8.72
C GLY A 122 -37.25 -5.88 9.11
N ILE A 123 -36.35 -5.52 8.19
CA ILE A 123 -35.35 -4.47 8.40
C ILE A 123 -35.97 -3.07 8.24
N ASN A 124 -35.53 -2.17 9.10
CA ASN A 124 -35.76 -0.74 8.99
C ASN A 124 -34.73 -0.09 8.05
N THR A 125 -35.17 0.30 6.86
CA THR A 125 -34.28 0.87 5.84
C THR A 125 -33.68 2.22 6.24
N ALA A 126 -34.37 3.01 7.07
CA ALA A 126 -33.83 4.30 7.54
C ALA A 126 -32.58 4.11 8.41
N VAL A 127 -32.51 3.01 9.18
CA VAL A 127 -31.33 2.64 9.96
C VAL A 127 -30.17 2.27 9.03
N LEU A 128 -30.43 1.49 7.97
CA LEU A 128 -29.39 1.14 6.99
C LEU A 128 -28.89 2.35 6.20
N ASP A 129 -29.77 3.29 5.85
CA ASP A 129 -29.39 4.55 5.18
C ASP A 129 -28.46 5.39 6.06
N GLN A 130 -28.67 5.36 7.37
CA GLN A 130 -27.77 6.00 8.31
C GLN A 130 -26.41 5.28 8.41
N TRP A 131 -26.39 3.96 8.50
CA TRP A 131 -25.14 3.18 8.55
C TRP A 131 -24.29 3.42 7.30
N GLU A 132 -24.92 3.45 6.13
CA GLU A 132 -24.26 3.74 4.84
C GLU A 132 -23.45 5.03 4.88
N THR A 133 -23.92 6.05 5.59
CA THR A 133 -23.21 7.34 5.73
C THR A 133 -21.87 7.15 6.43
N TRP A 134 -21.82 6.36 7.50
CA TRP A 134 -20.57 6.13 8.26
C TRP A 134 -19.65 5.15 7.57
N LEU A 135 -20.22 4.07 7.01
CA LEU A 135 -19.45 3.05 6.29
C LEU A 135 -18.80 3.62 5.03
N SER A 136 -19.48 4.50 4.29
CA SER A 136 -18.89 5.18 3.13
C SER A 136 -17.67 6.01 3.53
N ILE A 137 -17.71 6.72 4.66
CA ILE A 137 -16.56 7.52 5.11
C ILE A 137 -15.37 6.61 5.47
N LEU A 138 -15.63 5.47 6.11
CA LEU A 138 -14.58 4.48 6.43
C LEU A 138 -13.97 3.89 5.15
N ASP A 139 -14.81 3.45 4.20
CA ASP A 139 -14.38 2.89 2.92
C ASP A 139 -13.58 3.90 2.08
N ASP A 140 -14.08 5.12 1.99
CA ASP A 140 -13.44 6.23 1.28
C ASP A 140 -12.10 6.63 1.90
N HIS A 141 -11.73 6.12 3.08
CA HIS A 141 -10.42 6.36 3.67
C HIS A 141 -9.60 5.07 3.83
N GLY A 142 -10.08 3.95 3.27
CA GLY A 142 -9.36 2.69 3.27
C GLY A 142 -9.31 2.01 4.65
N VAL A 143 -10.24 2.37 5.55
CA VAL A 143 -10.40 1.71 6.85
C VAL A 143 -11.19 0.44 6.67
N LEU A 144 -10.66 -0.69 7.15
CA LEU A 144 -11.34 -1.98 7.16
C LEU A 144 -12.59 -1.93 8.04
N ILE A 145 -13.74 -2.14 7.42
CA ILE A 145 -15.03 -2.39 8.05
C ILE A 145 -15.09 -3.89 8.37
N TYR A 146 -14.96 -4.23 9.65
CA TYR A 146 -15.08 -5.60 10.14
C TYR A 146 -16.52 -5.84 10.58
N PHE A 147 -17.35 -6.33 9.64
CA PHE A 147 -18.80 -6.32 9.78
C PHE A 147 -19.33 -7.65 10.28
N PHE A 148 -19.74 -7.71 11.55
CA PHE A 148 -20.41 -8.85 12.14
C PHE A 148 -21.91 -8.83 11.85
N LEU A 149 -22.47 -9.96 11.45
CA LEU A 149 -23.93 -10.11 11.37
C LEU A 149 -24.55 -10.26 12.75
N TYR A 150 -23.93 -11.07 13.61
CA TYR A 150 -24.43 -11.41 14.94
C TYR A 150 -23.35 -11.28 16.02
N ASP A 151 -23.78 -10.90 17.21
CA ASP A 151 -23.02 -10.76 18.44
C ASP A 151 -23.22 -12.01 19.31
N ASP A 152 -22.16 -12.69 19.73
CA ASP A 152 -22.16 -13.84 20.65
C ASP A 152 -23.35 -14.81 20.47
N ASN A 153 -24.28 -14.77 21.43
CA ASN A 153 -25.47 -15.61 21.55
C ASN A 153 -26.69 -15.11 20.76
N ALA A 154 -26.55 -14.09 19.90
CA ALA A 154 -27.65 -13.52 19.16
C ALA A 154 -28.27 -14.54 18.19
N ASP A 155 -29.52 -14.91 18.47
CA ASP A 155 -30.31 -15.84 17.64
C ASP A 155 -31.74 -15.31 17.50
N PRO A 156 -31.98 -14.37 16.56
CA PRO A 156 -33.27 -13.68 16.44
C PRO A 156 -34.43 -14.60 16.05
N TRP A 157 -34.17 -15.71 15.35
CA TRP A 157 -35.22 -16.56 14.77
C TRP A 157 -35.29 -17.98 15.35
N LYS A 158 -34.28 -18.44 16.09
CA LYS A 158 -34.29 -19.73 16.81
C LYS A 158 -34.58 -20.94 15.92
N THR A 159 -33.98 -20.95 14.73
CA THR A 159 -34.19 -21.98 13.70
C THR A 159 -33.27 -23.20 13.84
N GLY A 160 -32.48 -23.26 14.92
CA GLY A 160 -31.47 -24.31 15.11
C GLY A 160 -30.46 -24.29 13.97
N ASP A 161 -30.06 -25.46 13.46
CA ASP A 161 -29.02 -25.61 12.43
C ASP A 161 -29.43 -25.24 10.99
N THR A 162 -30.57 -24.58 10.77
CA THR A 162 -31.12 -24.29 9.44
C THR A 162 -31.29 -22.80 9.17
N MET A 163 -31.02 -22.36 7.93
CA MET A 163 -31.34 -20.98 7.50
C MET A 163 -32.83 -20.89 7.20
N GLY A 164 -33.57 -20.22 8.08
CA GLY A 164 -34.98 -19.89 7.84
C GLY A 164 -35.13 -18.79 6.78
N ALA A 165 -36.33 -18.69 6.19
CA ALA A 165 -36.60 -17.71 5.14
C ALA A 165 -36.37 -16.25 5.58
N ASP A 166 -36.72 -15.92 6.84
CA ASP A 166 -36.57 -14.56 7.37
C ASP A 166 -35.09 -14.19 7.56
N GLU A 167 -34.27 -15.14 8.03
CA GLU A 167 -32.83 -14.93 8.17
C GLU A 167 -32.14 -14.83 6.80
N THR A 168 -32.51 -15.69 5.85
CA THR A 168 -32.06 -15.58 4.45
C THR A 168 -32.40 -14.21 3.86
N ALA A 169 -33.60 -13.67 4.15
CA ALA A 169 -34.00 -12.35 3.71
C ALA A 169 -33.21 -11.23 4.41
N PHE A 170 -32.92 -11.38 5.71
CA PHE A 170 -32.09 -10.46 6.48
C PHE A 170 -30.66 -10.37 5.93
N VAL A 171 -29.97 -11.52 5.85
CA VAL A 171 -28.58 -11.58 5.36
C VAL A 171 -28.48 -11.03 3.95
N ARG A 172 -29.41 -11.39 3.06
CA ARG A 172 -29.46 -10.84 1.69
C ARG A 172 -29.62 -9.33 1.67
N SER A 173 -30.48 -8.79 2.52
CA SER A 173 -30.70 -7.35 2.57
C SER A 173 -29.47 -6.59 3.06
N ILE A 174 -28.71 -7.16 4.01
CA ILE A 174 -27.46 -6.57 4.50
C ILE A 174 -26.36 -6.65 3.44
N VAL A 175 -26.12 -7.82 2.84
CA VAL A 175 -25.06 -7.99 1.83
C VAL A 175 -25.32 -7.10 0.62
N ASN A 176 -26.50 -7.18 0.00
CA ASN A 176 -26.86 -6.35 -1.15
C ASN A 176 -26.83 -4.83 -0.85
N ARG A 177 -26.93 -4.42 0.42
CA ARG A 177 -26.90 -3.00 0.79
C ARG A 177 -25.48 -2.44 0.83
N PHE A 178 -24.48 -3.26 1.18
CA PHE A 178 -23.15 -2.81 1.56
C PHE A 178 -22.00 -3.48 0.78
N GLU A 179 -22.27 -4.47 -0.08
CA GLU A 179 -21.25 -5.14 -0.89
C GLU A 179 -20.48 -4.20 -1.84
N HIS A 180 -20.94 -2.97 -2.07
CA HIS A 180 -20.19 -2.01 -2.88
C HIS A 180 -18.98 -1.39 -2.17
N HIS A 181 -18.84 -1.58 -0.85
CA HIS A 181 -17.71 -1.09 -0.06
C HIS A 181 -16.47 -1.99 -0.25
N ARG A 182 -15.35 -1.41 -0.66
CA ARG A 182 -14.10 -2.09 -1.01
C ARG A 182 -13.35 -2.65 0.20
N HIS A 183 -13.47 -2.02 1.36
CA HIS A 183 -12.70 -2.35 2.57
C HIS A 183 -13.56 -3.08 3.57
N LEU A 184 -14.21 -4.15 3.14
CA LEU A 184 -15.21 -4.88 3.91
C LEU A 184 -14.81 -6.35 4.11
N VAL A 185 -14.94 -6.84 5.34
CA VAL A 185 -14.94 -8.26 5.66
C VAL A 185 -16.28 -8.60 6.29
N TRP A 186 -16.95 -9.61 5.75
CA TRP A 186 -18.16 -10.17 6.36
C TRP A 186 -17.78 -11.17 7.44
N VAL A 187 -18.22 -10.97 8.67
CA VAL A 187 -18.01 -11.91 9.76
C VAL A 187 -19.36 -12.48 10.18
N VAL A 188 -19.50 -13.81 10.14
CA VAL A 188 -20.81 -14.43 10.37
C VAL A 188 -21.34 -14.21 11.79
N ALA A 189 -20.48 -14.28 12.80
CA ALA A 189 -20.81 -13.95 14.18
C ALA A 189 -19.53 -13.71 15.00
N GLU A 190 -19.64 -12.86 16.02
CA GLU A 190 -18.71 -12.82 17.15
C GLU A 190 -18.90 -14.08 17.99
N GLU A 191 -17.80 -14.57 18.59
CA GLU A 191 -17.73 -15.84 19.32
C GLU A 191 -18.69 -16.94 18.83
N SER A 192 -18.72 -17.16 17.51
CA SER A 192 -19.79 -17.89 16.81
C SER A 192 -20.23 -19.22 17.41
N GLU A 193 -19.36 -19.89 18.16
CA GLU A 193 -19.61 -21.18 18.81
C GLU A 193 -20.64 -21.09 19.97
N GLU A 194 -20.98 -19.89 20.44
CA GLU A 194 -21.98 -19.70 21.49
C GLU A 194 -23.42 -19.93 20.97
N ALA A 195 -23.75 -19.41 19.78
CA ALA A 195 -25.06 -19.61 19.14
C ALA A 195 -25.06 -20.56 17.93
N LEU A 196 -23.97 -20.63 17.17
CA LEU A 196 -23.93 -21.28 15.86
C LEU A 196 -23.08 -22.56 15.88
N SER A 197 -23.65 -23.67 15.39
CA SER A 197 -22.83 -24.83 15.07
C SER A 197 -21.90 -24.55 13.89
N PRO A 198 -20.78 -25.28 13.72
CA PRO A 198 -19.91 -25.13 12.56
C PRO A 198 -20.65 -25.31 11.21
N SER A 199 -21.67 -26.18 11.19
CA SER A 199 -22.53 -26.38 10.01
C SER A 199 -23.40 -25.15 9.73
N ARG A 200 -23.95 -24.54 10.78
CA ARG A 200 -24.74 -23.31 10.70
C ARG A 200 -23.91 -22.15 10.16
N ALA A 201 -22.73 -21.93 10.73
CA ALA A 201 -21.79 -20.89 10.31
C ALA A 201 -21.38 -21.07 8.84
N ALA A 202 -21.08 -22.30 8.41
CA ALA A 202 -20.75 -22.59 7.02
C ALA A 202 -21.92 -22.35 6.05
N GLN A 203 -23.17 -22.61 6.45
CA GLN A 203 -24.35 -22.28 5.62
C GLN A 203 -24.47 -20.77 5.40
N LEU A 204 -24.31 -19.97 6.47
CA LEU A 204 -24.31 -18.51 6.38
C LEU A 204 -23.20 -18.01 5.45
N ALA A 205 -21.98 -18.49 5.63
CA ALA A 205 -20.84 -18.09 4.83
C ALA A 205 -20.98 -18.47 3.34
N ASN A 206 -21.46 -19.68 3.03
CA ASN A 206 -21.77 -20.07 1.66
C ASN A 206 -22.84 -19.18 1.05
N PHE A 207 -23.90 -18.88 1.81
CA PHE A 207 -24.97 -18.03 1.33
C PHE A 207 -24.50 -16.59 1.04
N ILE A 208 -23.64 -16.01 1.90
CA ILE A 208 -22.99 -14.72 1.64
C ILE A 208 -22.18 -14.79 0.34
N GLY A 209 -21.32 -15.82 0.18
CA GLY A 209 -20.51 -15.98 -1.04
C GLY A 209 -21.32 -16.22 -2.32
N GLU A 210 -22.55 -16.73 -2.22
CA GLU A 210 -23.46 -16.89 -3.37
C GLU A 210 -24.11 -15.59 -3.82
N ILE A 211 -24.25 -14.61 -2.92
CA ILE A 211 -25.03 -13.39 -3.16
C ILE A 211 -24.18 -12.13 -3.21
N ASP A 212 -22.94 -12.19 -2.74
CA ASP A 212 -21.95 -11.11 -2.86
C ASP A 212 -21.33 -11.10 -4.26
N ASP A 213 -21.66 -10.08 -5.05
CA ASP A 213 -21.24 -9.93 -6.45
C ASP A 213 -19.73 -9.62 -6.60
N HIS A 214 -19.05 -9.33 -5.48
CA HIS A 214 -17.68 -8.81 -5.43
C HIS A 214 -16.70 -9.73 -4.69
N GLN A 215 -17.16 -10.88 -4.18
CA GLN A 215 -16.29 -11.87 -3.53
C GLN A 215 -15.50 -11.30 -2.34
N HIS A 216 -16.17 -10.56 -1.45
CA HIS A 216 -15.53 -10.11 -0.22
C HIS A 216 -15.01 -11.27 0.62
N LEU A 217 -14.02 -10.96 1.46
CA LEU A 217 -13.55 -11.90 2.47
C LEU A 217 -14.70 -12.24 3.43
N ILE A 218 -14.81 -13.53 3.74
CA ILE A 218 -15.82 -14.05 4.66
C ILE A 218 -15.09 -14.74 5.80
N GLY A 219 -15.35 -14.26 7.00
CA GLY A 219 -14.67 -14.68 8.21
C GLY A 219 -15.59 -15.16 9.32
N ASN A 220 -14.91 -15.70 10.33
CA ASN A 220 -15.53 -16.20 11.54
C ASN A 220 -14.69 -15.80 12.76
N HIS A 221 -15.36 -15.31 13.80
CA HIS A 221 -14.74 -15.12 15.11
C HIS A 221 -14.97 -16.38 15.95
N HIS A 222 -13.89 -16.92 16.50
CA HIS A 222 -13.93 -18.13 17.32
C HIS A 222 -13.76 -17.78 18.79
N HIS A 223 -14.56 -18.44 19.63
CA HIS A 223 -14.33 -18.49 21.06
C HIS A 223 -12.94 -19.09 21.38
N SER A 224 -12.35 -18.71 22.51
CA SER A 224 -10.95 -18.94 22.87
C SER A 224 -10.33 -20.27 22.39
N SER A 225 -9.50 -20.21 21.34
CA SER A 225 -8.75 -21.35 20.80
C SER A 225 -7.60 -20.96 19.87
N THR A 226 -6.59 -21.82 19.78
CA THR A 226 -5.54 -21.74 18.74
C THR A 226 -5.86 -22.57 17.49
N LYS A 227 -7.07 -23.15 17.40
CA LYS A 227 -7.53 -23.96 16.26
C LYS A 227 -8.94 -23.55 15.81
N PHE A 228 -9.05 -23.20 14.54
CA PHE A 228 -10.29 -22.72 13.93
C PHE A 228 -11.15 -23.89 13.47
N LYS A 229 -12.16 -24.25 14.27
CA LYS A 229 -12.96 -25.48 14.08
C LYS A 229 -13.83 -25.47 12.82
N SER A 230 -14.18 -24.30 12.29
CA SER A 230 -14.98 -24.14 11.07
C SER A 230 -14.13 -24.09 9.80
N TYR A 231 -12.80 -24.03 9.92
CA TYR A 231 -11.92 -24.05 8.75
C TYR A 231 -11.98 -25.41 8.05
N GLN A 232 -12.24 -25.36 6.74
CA GLN A 232 -12.17 -26.49 5.83
C GLN A 232 -11.42 -26.04 4.56
N PRO A 233 -10.46 -26.84 4.05
CA PRO A 233 -9.80 -26.50 2.78
C PRO A 233 -10.82 -26.34 1.64
N GLY A 234 -10.79 -25.19 0.97
CA GLY A 234 -11.77 -24.84 -0.08
C GLY A 234 -13.18 -24.55 0.44
N GLY A 235 -13.36 -24.41 1.75
CA GLY A 235 -14.59 -23.94 2.36
C GLY A 235 -14.79 -22.42 2.20
N PRO A 236 -15.92 -21.89 2.68
CA PRO A 236 -16.29 -20.50 2.45
C PRO A 236 -15.51 -19.49 3.31
N PHE A 237 -14.87 -19.94 4.40
CA PHE A 237 -14.10 -19.07 5.28
C PHE A 237 -12.62 -18.96 4.84
N ASN A 238 -12.16 -17.73 4.65
CA ASN A 238 -10.77 -17.40 4.26
C ASN A 238 -10.12 -16.37 5.20
N HIS A 239 -10.84 -15.97 6.24
CA HIS A 239 -10.44 -14.93 7.18
C HIS A 239 -10.91 -15.33 8.59
N PHE A 240 -10.08 -15.19 9.60
CA PHE A 240 -10.45 -15.61 10.95
C PHE A 240 -10.02 -14.60 12.00
N ALA A 241 -10.89 -14.37 12.98
CA ALA A 241 -10.59 -13.66 14.18
C ALA A 241 -10.44 -14.64 15.36
N MET A 242 -9.40 -14.43 16.16
CA MET A 242 -9.14 -15.24 17.35
C MET A 242 -9.26 -14.45 18.62
N GLN A 243 -9.81 -15.14 19.61
CA GLN A 243 -9.75 -14.79 21.02
C GLN A 243 -8.78 -15.74 21.73
N LEU A 244 -8.07 -15.23 22.73
CA LEU A 244 -7.29 -16.01 23.68
C LEU A 244 -7.69 -15.69 25.12
N ASN A 245 -7.63 -16.68 26.01
CA ASN A 245 -7.87 -16.48 27.43
C ASN A 245 -6.58 -16.68 28.23
N VAL A 246 -5.56 -15.86 27.95
CA VAL A 246 -4.20 -16.06 28.48
C VAL A 246 -3.62 -14.77 29.07
N ALA A 247 -2.61 -14.95 29.94
CA ALA A 247 -1.85 -13.83 30.48
C ALA A 247 -1.06 -13.13 29.36
N ILE A 248 -0.79 -11.84 29.51
CA ILE A 248 -0.02 -11.04 28.52
C ILE A 248 1.31 -11.71 28.15
N ASP A 249 2.01 -12.33 29.11
CA ASP A 249 3.29 -13.02 28.87
C ASP A 249 3.18 -14.25 27.94
N ASP A 250 1.99 -14.83 27.82
CA ASP A 250 1.72 -16.02 26.99
C ASP A 250 1.21 -15.67 25.59
N VAL A 251 0.86 -14.41 25.33
CA VAL A 251 0.24 -13.95 24.05
C VAL A 251 1.09 -14.31 22.84
N TYR A 252 2.41 -14.10 22.91
CA TYR A 252 3.32 -14.44 21.81
C TYR A 252 3.27 -15.94 21.47
N ALA A 253 3.41 -16.78 22.48
CA ALA A 253 3.50 -18.23 22.32
C ALA A 253 2.20 -18.80 21.74
N GLN A 254 1.06 -18.34 22.24
CA GLN A 254 -0.26 -18.82 21.83
C GLN A 254 -0.68 -18.27 20.46
N THR A 255 -0.40 -17.00 20.18
CA THR A 255 -0.60 -16.41 18.84
C THR A 255 0.21 -17.17 17.80
N ARG A 256 1.48 -17.45 18.10
CA ARG A 256 2.34 -18.23 17.21
C ARG A 256 1.79 -19.64 17.01
N MET A 257 1.30 -20.31 18.05
CA MET A 257 0.66 -21.62 17.91
C MET A 257 -0.54 -21.58 16.95
N ALA A 258 -1.34 -20.51 16.97
CA ALA A 258 -2.45 -20.32 16.04
C ALA A 258 -1.98 -20.07 14.59
N VAL A 259 -0.95 -19.24 14.41
CA VAL A 259 -0.31 -18.96 13.10
C VAL A 259 0.29 -20.24 12.50
N ASP A 260 1.00 -21.03 13.31
CA ASP A 260 1.57 -22.32 12.90
C ASP A 260 0.46 -23.32 12.52
N ALA A 261 -0.65 -23.33 13.27
CA ALA A 261 -1.81 -24.17 12.96
C ALA A 261 -2.51 -23.77 11.66
N ALA A 262 -2.54 -22.47 11.33
CA ALA A 262 -3.10 -21.96 10.09
C ALA A 262 -2.29 -22.39 8.85
N ARG A 263 -0.98 -22.63 9.00
CA ARG A 263 -0.07 -23.06 7.92
C ARG A 263 -0.13 -22.16 6.68
N GLY A 264 -0.38 -20.87 6.87
CA GLY A 264 -0.49 -19.89 5.78
C GLY A 264 -1.76 -19.97 4.93
N ASN A 265 -2.77 -20.77 5.32
CA ASN A 265 -3.94 -21.02 4.47
C ASN A 265 -5.03 -19.94 4.54
N TYR A 266 -4.97 -19.06 5.53
CA TYR A 266 -5.96 -18.00 5.75
C TYR A 266 -5.35 -16.90 6.62
N SER A 267 -5.94 -15.72 6.52
CA SER A 267 -5.54 -14.54 7.31
C SER A 267 -6.07 -14.63 8.74
N LEU A 268 -5.30 -14.06 9.68
CA LEU A 268 -5.56 -14.17 11.11
C LEU A 268 -5.51 -12.82 11.82
N ILE A 269 -6.66 -12.41 12.35
CA ILE A 269 -6.82 -11.25 13.22
C ILE A 269 -6.76 -11.73 14.68
N TYR A 270 -5.89 -11.12 15.48
CA TYR A 270 -5.95 -11.20 16.94
C TYR A 270 -6.99 -10.20 17.40
N ALA A 271 -8.18 -10.67 17.73
CA ALA A 271 -9.33 -9.84 18.08
C ALA A 271 -9.39 -9.57 19.59
N GLU A 272 -9.08 -10.58 20.39
CA GLU A 272 -9.49 -10.54 21.78
C GLU A 272 -8.56 -11.28 22.74
N ASN A 273 -8.43 -10.74 23.95
CA ASN A 273 -7.79 -11.39 25.08
C ASN A 273 -8.45 -11.06 26.42
N THR A 274 -8.64 -12.04 27.30
CA THR A 274 -9.23 -11.80 28.63
C THR A 274 -8.47 -10.81 29.51
N GLU A 275 -7.18 -10.62 29.25
CA GLU A 275 -6.37 -9.58 29.90
C GLU A 275 -6.17 -8.41 28.93
N THR A 276 -6.77 -7.26 29.25
CA THR A 276 -6.68 -6.04 28.44
C THR A 276 -5.54 -5.12 28.93
N PRO A 277 -4.74 -4.57 27.99
CA PRO A 277 -3.78 -3.50 28.26
C PRO A 277 -4.34 -2.30 29.04
N GLN A 278 -3.53 -1.76 29.95
CA GLN A 278 -3.96 -0.75 30.93
C GLN A 278 -3.66 0.70 30.51
N ASP A 279 -2.73 0.89 29.57
CA ASP A 279 -2.27 2.20 29.09
C ASP A 279 -1.75 2.12 27.65
N ALA A 280 -1.38 3.27 27.08
CA ALA A 280 -0.91 3.38 25.70
C ALA A 280 0.36 2.59 25.40
N ASP A 281 1.28 2.44 26.36
CA ASP A 281 2.52 1.68 26.17
C ASP A 281 2.24 0.18 26.21
N HIS A 282 1.35 -0.27 27.09
CA HIS A 282 0.88 -1.65 27.10
C HIS A 282 0.16 -1.99 25.79
N TRP A 283 -0.71 -1.10 25.29
CA TRP A 283 -1.38 -1.29 23.99
C TRP A 283 -0.38 -1.47 22.85
N ARG A 284 0.61 -0.57 22.77
CA ARG A 284 1.67 -0.65 21.77
C ARG A 284 2.42 -1.97 21.81
N ARG A 285 2.94 -2.35 22.99
CA ARG A 285 3.75 -3.57 23.13
C ARG A 285 2.93 -4.82 22.89
N HIS A 286 1.65 -4.82 23.25
CA HIS A 286 0.74 -5.91 22.95
C HIS A 286 0.55 -6.06 21.43
N ALA A 287 0.28 -4.95 20.72
CA ALA A 287 0.15 -4.94 19.26
C ALA A 287 1.43 -5.45 18.55
N TRP A 288 2.60 -4.97 18.97
CA TRP A 288 3.89 -5.45 18.46
C TRP A 288 4.11 -6.94 18.75
N THR A 289 3.74 -7.41 19.94
CA THR A 289 3.89 -8.83 20.31
C THR A 289 3.06 -9.73 19.40
N VAL A 290 1.82 -9.34 19.11
CA VAL A 290 0.93 -10.02 18.17
C VAL A 290 1.50 -10.01 16.76
N ALA A 291 1.92 -8.83 16.28
CA ALA A 291 2.50 -8.66 14.94
C ALA A 291 3.75 -9.53 14.73
N MET A 292 4.65 -9.53 15.71
CA MET A 292 5.86 -10.34 15.69
C MET A 292 5.61 -11.84 15.88
N ALA A 293 4.44 -12.23 16.39
CA ALA A 293 3.98 -13.62 16.41
C ALA A 293 3.30 -14.05 15.10
N GLY A 294 3.16 -13.14 14.12
CA GLY A 294 2.70 -13.42 12.76
C GLY A 294 1.20 -13.23 12.53
N ALA A 295 0.47 -12.59 13.47
CA ALA A 295 -0.95 -12.26 13.32
C ALA A 295 -1.15 -10.73 13.27
N GLN A 296 -2.36 -10.28 12.92
CA GLN A 296 -2.68 -8.86 12.77
C GLN A 296 -3.54 -8.36 13.94
N PRO A 297 -3.10 -7.33 14.71
CA PRO A 297 -3.74 -6.91 15.96
C PRO A 297 -4.98 -6.01 15.80
N MET A 298 -6.15 -6.48 16.17
CA MET A 298 -7.38 -5.69 16.32
C MET A 298 -7.85 -5.83 17.76
N LEU A 299 -7.64 -4.82 18.59
CA LEU A 299 -7.45 -5.07 20.02
C LEU A 299 -8.72 -4.83 20.86
N LEU A 300 -9.23 -5.85 21.56
CA LEU A 300 -10.33 -5.76 22.54
C LEU A 300 -10.09 -4.67 23.58
N GLY A 301 -11.09 -3.87 23.93
CA GLY A 301 -10.98 -2.82 24.95
C GLY A 301 -10.31 -1.53 24.46
N MET A 302 -9.87 -1.51 23.20
CA MET A 302 -9.54 -0.29 22.49
C MET A 302 -10.79 0.21 21.76
N ASP A 303 -11.48 1.20 22.33
CA ASP A 303 -12.59 1.95 21.71
C ASP A 303 -12.09 3.25 21.09
N VAL A 304 -12.62 3.63 19.93
CA VAL A 304 -12.37 4.93 19.30
C VAL A 304 -12.77 6.10 20.21
N ALA A 305 -13.78 5.96 21.09
CA ALA A 305 -14.25 7.07 21.92
C ALA A 305 -13.40 7.31 23.17
N SER A 306 -12.93 6.26 23.84
CA SER A 306 -12.25 6.38 25.14
C SER A 306 -10.73 6.20 25.07
N THR A 307 -10.22 5.55 24.03
CA THR A 307 -8.78 5.31 23.87
C THR A 307 -8.03 6.63 23.69
N PRO A 308 -6.90 6.85 24.39
CA PRO A 308 -6.07 8.03 24.16
C PRO A 308 -5.57 8.11 22.71
N ASP A 309 -5.54 9.31 22.11
CA ASP A 309 -5.07 9.48 20.72
C ASP A 309 -3.65 8.95 20.50
N ALA A 310 -2.81 9.03 21.53
CA ALA A 310 -1.46 8.50 21.50
C ALA A 310 -1.41 6.98 21.32
N ALA A 311 -2.41 6.23 21.82
CA ALA A 311 -2.51 4.78 21.65
C ALA A 311 -3.06 4.43 20.26
N LEU A 312 -4.09 5.14 19.77
CA LEU A 312 -4.57 4.99 18.38
C LEU A 312 -3.44 5.25 17.37
N ARG A 313 -2.58 6.23 17.64
CA ARG A 313 -1.41 6.52 16.81
C ARG A 313 -0.43 5.36 16.72
N GLN A 314 -0.33 4.52 17.76
CA GLN A 314 0.56 3.36 17.74
C GLN A 314 0.09 2.30 16.75
N CYS A 315 -1.22 2.14 16.58
CA CYS A 315 -1.77 1.25 15.57
C CYS A 315 -1.34 1.69 14.17
N ARG A 316 -1.42 2.99 13.87
CA ARG A 316 -0.96 3.54 12.59
C ARG A 316 0.54 3.33 12.37
N ILE A 317 1.36 3.70 13.36
CA ILE A 317 2.82 3.53 13.30
C ILE A 317 3.19 2.07 12.98
N LEU A 318 2.54 1.12 13.66
CA LEU A 318 2.76 -0.31 13.42
C LEU A 318 2.35 -0.72 12.00
N SER A 319 1.12 -0.37 11.57
CA SER A 319 0.63 -0.75 10.24
C SER A 319 1.48 -0.16 9.11
N GLU A 320 1.83 1.12 9.18
CA GLU A 320 2.65 1.78 8.15
C GLU A 320 4.06 1.19 8.11
N PHE A 321 4.66 0.88 9.26
CA PHE A 321 5.96 0.23 9.27
C PHE A 321 5.91 -1.15 8.62
N PHE A 322 4.90 -1.97 8.93
CA PHE A 322 4.78 -3.29 8.31
C PHE A 322 4.51 -3.18 6.81
N GLU A 323 3.65 -2.26 6.36
CA GLU A 323 3.37 -2.05 4.93
C GLU A 323 4.57 -1.53 4.12
N ASP A 324 5.58 -0.95 4.77
CA ASP A 324 6.85 -0.55 4.15
C ASP A 324 7.91 -1.69 4.11
N THR A 325 7.50 -2.92 4.45
CA THR A 325 8.37 -4.11 4.48
C THR A 325 7.74 -5.29 3.73
N ASP A 326 8.52 -6.35 3.49
CA ASP A 326 8.02 -7.59 2.90
C ASP A 326 7.29 -8.52 3.91
N PHE A 327 6.59 -7.97 4.91
CA PHE A 327 6.07 -8.74 6.04
C PHE A 327 5.24 -9.96 5.64
N TRP A 328 4.50 -9.89 4.52
CA TRP A 328 3.65 -10.97 4.03
C TRP A 328 4.46 -12.22 3.68
N THR A 329 5.73 -12.07 3.36
CA THR A 329 6.65 -13.18 3.07
C THR A 329 7.29 -13.77 4.33
N MET A 330 7.13 -13.09 5.49
CA MET A 330 7.86 -13.42 6.70
C MET A 330 7.09 -14.34 7.63
N ARG A 331 7.84 -15.06 8.47
CA ARG A 331 7.33 -15.90 9.56
C ARG A 331 8.12 -15.64 10.85
N PRO A 332 7.50 -15.83 12.02
CA PRO A 332 8.21 -15.80 13.30
C PRO A 332 9.40 -16.75 13.31
N ASP A 333 10.55 -16.25 13.73
CA ASP A 333 11.75 -17.06 13.88
C ASP A 333 11.56 -18.10 14.99
N ASN A 334 11.97 -19.34 14.71
CA ASN A 334 11.71 -20.53 15.49
C ASN A 334 12.45 -20.62 16.84
N ARG A 335 12.90 -19.49 17.42
CA ARG A 335 13.40 -19.47 18.80
C ARG A 335 12.32 -20.03 19.72
N SER A 336 12.72 -20.77 20.75
CA SER A 336 11.87 -21.53 21.68
C SER A 336 10.52 -20.86 21.96
N ALA A 337 9.45 -21.65 22.11
CA ALA A 337 8.10 -21.18 22.42
C ALA A 337 7.97 -20.27 23.67
N ALA A 338 9.01 -20.16 24.49
CA ALA A 338 9.11 -19.18 25.57
C ALA A 338 9.95 -17.97 25.15
N LEU A 339 9.41 -16.76 25.32
CA LEU A 339 10.12 -15.49 25.18
C LEU A 339 11.37 -15.50 26.08
N PRO A 340 12.59 -15.34 25.55
CA PRO A 340 13.73 -15.04 26.40
C PRO A 340 13.49 -13.66 27.02
N ALA A 341 13.63 -13.53 28.34
CA ALA A 341 13.20 -12.37 29.12
C ALA A 341 13.71 -10.99 28.67
N ARG A 342 14.64 -10.90 27.71
CA ARG A 342 15.24 -9.67 27.13
C ARG A 342 15.73 -9.81 25.69
N ALA A 343 15.24 -10.78 24.91
CA ALA A 343 15.65 -10.91 23.50
C ALA A 343 14.68 -10.18 22.57
N PRO A 344 15.17 -9.61 21.45
CA PRO A 344 14.28 -9.10 20.42
C PRO A 344 13.47 -10.23 19.79
N LEU A 345 12.23 -9.91 19.41
CA LEU A 345 11.44 -10.75 18.52
C LEU A 345 11.89 -10.56 17.09
N LEU A 346 11.64 -11.57 16.25
CA LEU A 346 12.18 -11.63 14.91
C LEU A 346 11.21 -12.32 13.94
N LEU A 347 10.90 -11.64 12.85
CA LEU A 347 10.23 -12.18 11.67
C LEU A 347 11.25 -12.30 10.53
N ARG A 348 11.15 -13.35 9.70
CA ARG A 348 12.04 -13.56 8.54
C ARG A 348 11.37 -14.22 7.36
N ASN A 349 11.83 -13.93 6.16
CA ASN A 349 11.47 -14.68 4.95
C ASN A 349 12.61 -15.57 4.45
N THR A 350 12.33 -16.34 3.40
CA THR A 350 13.26 -17.32 2.81
C THR A 350 14.41 -16.69 2.03
N VAL A 351 14.30 -15.41 1.62
CA VAL A 351 15.36 -14.67 0.92
C VAL A 351 16.28 -13.90 1.88
N GLY A 352 16.07 -14.05 3.19
CA GLY A 352 16.94 -13.49 4.22
C GLY A 352 16.50 -12.13 4.77
N ALA A 353 15.44 -11.51 4.24
CA ALA A 353 14.90 -10.28 4.82
C ALA A 353 14.31 -10.55 6.21
N PHE A 354 14.37 -9.55 7.09
CA PHE A 354 13.93 -9.71 8.48
C PHE A 354 13.35 -8.43 9.06
N ILE A 355 12.44 -8.58 10.03
CA ILE A 355 12.04 -7.53 10.96
C ILE A 355 12.46 -7.97 12.35
N ALA A 356 13.14 -7.11 13.11
CA ALA A 356 13.46 -7.35 14.49
C ALA A 356 12.89 -6.24 15.37
N TRP A 357 12.24 -6.60 16.48
CA TRP A 357 11.63 -5.65 17.41
C TRP A 357 12.13 -5.89 18.84
N SER A 358 12.41 -4.81 19.56
CA SER A 358 12.81 -4.85 20.97
C SER A 358 12.03 -3.83 21.78
N ALA A 359 11.37 -4.29 22.84
CA ALA A 359 10.80 -3.44 23.89
C ALA A 359 11.82 -3.00 24.95
N PHE A 360 13.06 -3.47 24.85
CA PHE A 360 14.10 -3.23 25.85
C PHE A 360 15.18 -2.27 25.31
N PRO A 361 15.62 -1.29 26.12
CA PRO A 361 16.72 -0.41 25.76
C PRO A 361 17.98 -1.20 25.39
N SER A 362 18.49 -1.00 24.19
CA SER A 362 19.78 -1.49 23.76
C SER A 362 20.34 -0.62 22.63
N ASN A 363 21.65 -0.40 22.65
CA ASN A 363 22.36 0.24 21.53
C ASN A 363 22.80 -0.77 20.47
N LEU A 364 22.76 -2.07 20.81
CA LEU A 364 23.18 -3.16 19.94
C LEU A 364 22.05 -4.18 19.82
N LEU A 365 21.68 -4.49 18.59
CA LEU A 365 20.74 -5.56 18.30
C LEU A 365 21.50 -6.75 17.74
N ALA A 366 21.58 -7.83 18.51
CA ALA A 366 22.15 -9.08 18.03
C ALA A 366 21.10 -9.82 17.20
N VAL A 367 21.32 -9.87 15.89
CA VAL A 367 20.50 -10.65 14.97
C VAL A 367 21.26 -11.96 14.72
N ASP A 368 20.93 -12.98 15.51
CA ASP A 368 21.61 -14.27 15.51
C ASP A 368 21.32 -15.13 14.26
N ASN A 369 22.24 -16.06 13.97
CA ASN A 369 21.99 -17.23 13.13
C ASN A 369 21.02 -18.20 13.85
N LEU A 370 20.17 -18.88 13.08
CA LEU A 370 19.23 -19.88 13.61
C LEU A 370 19.91 -20.98 14.43
N GLN A 371 19.16 -21.63 15.33
CA GLN A 371 19.53 -22.93 15.89
C GLN A 371 19.48 -24.10 14.87
N ASN A 372 19.06 -23.85 13.62
CA ASN A 372 18.78 -24.90 12.62
C ASN A 372 19.55 -24.77 11.29
N GLY A 373 20.59 -23.94 11.21
CA GLY A 373 21.50 -23.93 10.06
C GLY A 373 21.07 -23.13 8.83
N GLU A 374 19.89 -22.49 8.81
CA GLU A 374 19.61 -21.43 7.83
C GLU A 374 20.23 -20.13 8.36
N THR A 375 21.01 -19.47 7.51
CA THR A 375 21.76 -18.25 7.84
C THR A 375 21.03 -17.06 7.23
N LEU A 376 21.16 -15.86 7.82
CA LEU A 376 20.93 -14.66 7.00
C LEU A 376 21.84 -14.81 5.77
N GLN A 377 21.30 -14.60 4.58
CA GLN A 377 22.08 -14.71 3.36
C GLN A 377 23.28 -13.77 3.51
N ASN A 378 24.49 -14.29 3.34
CA ASN A 378 25.68 -13.45 3.37
C ASN A 378 25.55 -12.38 2.27
N GLY A 379 25.73 -11.12 2.62
CA GLY A 379 25.50 -10.03 1.69
C GLY A 379 25.40 -8.69 2.38
N GLU A 380 25.20 -7.64 1.60
CA GLU A 380 24.88 -6.32 2.11
C GLU A 380 23.37 -6.22 2.33
N TYR A 381 22.96 -5.59 3.42
CA TYR A 381 21.56 -5.35 3.77
C TYR A 381 21.33 -3.86 3.92
N GLU A 382 20.23 -3.38 3.37
CA GLU A 382 19.69 -2.05 3.67
C GLU A 382 18.82 -2.12 4.92
N LEU A 383 18.94 -1.12 5.79
CA LEU A 383 18.21 -1.04 7.05
C LEU A 383 17.20 0.12 7.06
N LEU A 384 16.01 -0.16 7.57
CA LEU A 384 14.99 0.81 7.98
C LEU A 384 14.76 0.66 9.49
N TRP A 385 15.16 1.67 10.26
CA TRP A 385 14.93 1.72 11.71
C TRP A 385 13.66 2.51 12.02
N LEU A 386 12.95 2.07 13.05
CA LEU A 386 11.76 2.73 13.59
C LEU A 386 11.91 2.90 15.10
N ASP A 387 11.68 4.12 15.58
CA ASP A 387 11.33 4.39 16.98
C ASP A 387 9.84 4.09 17.16
N CYS A 388 9.53 3.00 17.86
CA CYS A 388 8.16 2.52 17.99
C CYS A 388 7.28 3.49 18.78
N MET A 389 7.84 4.37 19.62
CA MET A 389 7.06 5.29 20.44
C MET A 389 6.61 6.52 19.66
N THR A 390 7.52 7.05 18.84
CA THR A 390 7.37 8.34 18.17
C THR A 390 7.01 8.21 16.70
N GLY A 391 7.23 7.04 16.09
CA GLY A 391 7.11 6.83 14.66
C GLY A 391 8.30 7.37 13.86
N ARG A 392 9.33 7.90 14.53
CA ARG A 392 10.54 8.40 13.84
C ARG A 392 11.24 7.26 13.12
N ARG A 393 11.67 7.52 11.89
CA ARG A 393 12.37 6.56 11.04
C ARG A 393 13.79 7.02 10.75
N VAL A 394 14.71 6.07 10.59
CA VAL A 394 16.06 6.32 10.08
C VAL A 394 16.35 5.31 8.98
N GLU A 395 16.71 5.83 7.80
CA GLU A 395 16.94 5.07 6.59
C GLU A 395 18.37 5.29 6.06
N GLY A 396 18.84 4.41 5.18
CA GLY A 396 20.07 4.66 4.40
C GLY A 396 21.31 3.95 4.90
N ALA A 397 21.26 3.35 6.10
CA ALA A 397 22.34 2.52 6.58
C ALA A 397 22.39 1.19 5.82
N THR A 398 23.57 0.82 5.32
CA THR A 398 23.85 -0.54 4.87
C THR A 398 24.76 -1.26 5.85
N VAL A 399 24.57 -2.58 5.97
CA VAL A 399 25.40 -3.43 6.82
C VAL A 399 25.78 -4.70 6.08
N ALA A 400 27.07 -5.05 6.15
CA ALA A 400 27.53 -6.34 5.68
C ALA A 400 27.12 -7.41 6.69
N VAL A 401 26.33 -8.37 6.22
CA VAL A 401 25.86 -9.49 7.02
C VAL A 401 26.63 -10.75 6.67
N GLY A 402 27.23 -11.36 7.69
CA GLY A 402 27.95 -12.63 7.60
C GLY A 402 27.95 -13.35 8.95
N GLY A 403 27.12 -14.38 9.08
CA GLY A 403 26.94 -15.08 10.36
C GLY A 403 26.14 -14.27 11.39
N ARG A 404 26.62 -14.19 12.64
CA ARG A 404 25.99 -13.37 13.70
C ARG A 404 26.40 -11.92 13.54
N VAL A 405 25.43 -11.03 13.36
CA VAL A 405 25.67 -9.59 13.19
C VAL A 405 25.12 -8.83 14.39
N GLN A 406 25.88 -7.84 14.84
CA GLN A 406 25.40 -6.81 15.76
C GLN A 406 25.06 -5.56 14.95
N LEU A 407 23.81 -5.17 14.97
CA LEU A 407 23.35 -3.92 14.38
C LEU A 407 23.46 -2.81 15.42
N GLU A 408 24.13 -1.72 15.07
CA GLU A 408 24.20 -0.53 15.91
C GLU A 408 22.94 0.31 15.68
N LYS A 409 22.17 0.53 16.76
CA LYS A 409 20.97 1.35 16.73
C LYS A 409 21.36 2.83 16.57
N PRO A 410 20.75 3.58 15.64
CA PRO A 410 20.98 5.02 15.54
C PRO A 410 20.63 5.75 16.84
N THR A 411 21.40 6.78 17.20
CA THR A 411 21.22 7.54 18.46
C THR A 411 19.91 8.33 18.52
N SER A 412 19.30 8.63 17.36
CA SER A 412 18.02 9.32 17.25
C SER A 412 16.81 8.39 17.48
N ILE A 413 17.02 7.07 17.54
CA ILE A 413 16.00 6.06 17.82
C ILE A 413 15.99 5.76 19.32
N GLY A 414 14.81 5.79 19.93
CA GLY A 414 14.55 5.56 21.34
C GLY A 414 14.66 4.11 21.80
N ASP A 415 14.20 3.85 23.01
CA ASP A 415 14.44 2.60 23.74
C ASP A 415 13.59 1.41 23.26
N GLU A 416 12.41 1.69 22.69
CA GLU A 416 11.55 0.71 22.05
C GLU A 416 11.62 0.92 20.53
N PHE A 417 12.12 -0.07 19.81
CA PHE A 417 12.50 0.10 18.41
C PHE A 417 12.27 -1.17 17.58
N ALA A 418 12.12 -0.96 16.28
CA ALA A 418 12.15 -2.01 15.28
C ALA A 418 13.16 -1.70 14.18
N VAL A 419 13.66 -2.75 13.51
CA VAL A 419 14.49 -2.63 12.32
C VAL A 419 14.06 -3.65 11.28
N TYR A 420 13.80 -3.19 10.07
CA TYR A 420 13.68 -4.03 8.89
C TYR A 420 15.03 -4.05 8.17
N GLY A 421 15.51 -5.25 7.87
CA GLY A 421 16.69 -5.47 7.04
C GLY A 421 16.30 -6.22 5.77
N SER A 422 16.53 -5.60 4.62
CA SER A 422 16.33 -6.22 3.30
C SER A 422 17.68 -6.51 2.65
N PRO A 423 17.90 -7.72 2.09
CA PRO A 423 19.11 -7.97 1.33
C PRO A 423 19.16 -7.00 0.14
N VAL A 424 20.32 -6.38 -0.06
CA VAL A 424 20.63 -5.69 -1.32
C VAL A 424 20.78 -6.80 -2.34
N GLU A 425 19.76 -6.97 -3.19
CA GLU A 425 19.74 -8.06 -4.18
C GLU A 425 21.05 -8.08 -4.98
N PRO A 426 21.85 -9.15 -4.87
CA PRO A 426 22.81 -9.44 -5.92
C PRO A 426 21.97 -9.75 -7.16
N ILE A 427 22.31 -9.14 -8.30
CA ILE A 427 21.76 -9.53 -9.61
C ILE A 427 21.70 -11.05 -9.65
N ALA A 428 20.52 -11.62 -9.90
CA ALA A 428 20.34 -13.07 -9.99
C ALA A 428 21.45 -13.63 -10.88
N LEU A 429 22.28 -14.51 -10.32
CA LEU A 429 23.38 -15.17 -11.02
C LEU A 429 22.81 -15.95 -12.21
N GLY A 430 22.70 -15.28 -13.36
CA GLY A 430 22.08 -15.82 -14.57
C GLY A 430 21.70 -14.77 -15.61
N GLU A 431 21.22 -13.60 -15.20
CA GLU A 431 20.93 -12.49 -16.13
C GLU A 431 21.99 -11.40 -16.00
N GLN A 432 22.84 -11.27 -17.02
CA GLN A 432 23.84 -10.22 -17.06
C GLN A 432 23.13 -8.90 -17.39
N VAL A 433 22.80 -8.11 -16.37
CA VAL A 433 22.32 -6.73 -16.58
C VAL A 433 23.39 -5.96 -17.33
N VAL A 434 23.04 -5.44 -18.50
CA VAL A 434 23.94 -4.65 -19.34
C VAL A 434 23.77 -3.19 -18.96
N PHE A 435 24.89 -2.54 -18.66
CA PHE A 435 24.95 -1.09 -18.50
C PHE A 435 25.75 -0.51 -19.67
N PRO A 436 25.29 0.60 -20.28
CA PRO A 436 26.04 1.23 -21.35
C PRO A 436 27.34 1.81 -20.78
N GLY A 437 28.41 1.81 -21.60
CA GLY A 437 29.57 2.63 -21.32
C GLY A 437 29.30 4.10 -21.64
N LYS A 438 30.39 4.86 -21.83
CA LYS A 438 30.29 6.26 -22.28
C LYS A 438 29.41 6.41 -23.51
N GLU A 439 29.59 5.62 -24.56
CA GLU A 439 28.65 5.60 -25.69
C GLU A 439 27.63 4.46 -25.51
N TRP A 440 26.34 4.74 -25.72
CA TRP A 440 25.29 3.72 -25.59
C TRP A 440 25.38 2.71 -26.74
N GLU A 441 25.67 1.44 -26.41
CA GLU A 441 25.71 0.37 -27.40
C GLU A 441 24.34 0.21 -28.09
N ARG A 442 24.38 0.20 -29.43
CA ARG A 442 23.20 0.01 -30.26
C ARG A 442 23.07 -1.45 -30.69
N ARG A 443 21.86 -2.01 -30.56
CA ARG A 443 21.48 -3.30 -31.16
C ARG A 443 20.23 -3.14 -32.02
N SER A 444 20.02 -4.04 -32.98
CA SER A 444 18.78 -3.99 -33.75
C SER A 444 17.62 -4.51 -32.89
N ALA A 445 16.41 -4.02 -33.15
CA ALA A 445 15.19 -4.50 -32.50
C ALA A 445 15.04 -6.03 -32.70
N VAL A 446 15.33 -6.52 -33.91
CA VAL A 446 15.24 -7.94 -34.27
C VAL A 446 16.21 -8.82 -33.46
N ASP A 447 17.43 -8.35 -33.19
CA ASP A 447 18.42 -9.12 -32.41
C ASP A 447 17.99 -9.35 -30.95
N LEU A 448 17.13 -8.48 -30.42
CA LEU A 448 16.52 -8.62 -29.09
C LEU A 448 15.06 -9.14 -29.15
N GLY A 449 14.64 -9.68 -30.30
CA GLY A 449 13.31 -10.28 -30.47
C GLY A 449 12.15 -9.28 -30.47
N LEU A 450 12.41 -7.99 -30.70
CA LEU A 450 11.38 -6.95 -30.72
C LEU A 450 10.74 -6.78 -32.10
N ASP A 451 9.46 -6.41 -32.13
CA ASP A 451 8.76 -5.98 -33.34
C ASP A 451 9.07 -4.50 -33.64
N GLU A 452 10.01 -4.27 -34.56
CA GLU A 452 10.41 -2.92 -34.98
C GLU A 452 9.24 -2.11 -35.57
N SER A 453 8.25 -2.75 -36.19
CA SER A 453 7.09 -2.04 -36.75
C SER A 453 6.24 -1.38 -35.66
N LYS A 454 6.20 -1.99 -34.46
CA LYS A 454 5.52 -1.43 -33.29
C LYS A 454 6.30 -0.28 -32.66
N LEU A 455 7.63 -0.38 -32.59
CA LEU A 455 8.49 0.72 -32.16
C LEU A 455 8.37 1.93 -33.09
N LYS A 456 8.28 1.67 -34.41
CA LYS A 456 8.01 2.70 -35.42
C LYS A 456 6.63 3.34 -35.23
N ALA A 457 5.59 2.53 -35.01
CA ALA A 457 4.24 3.04 -34.77
C ALA A 457 4.17 3.92 -33.50
N PHE A 458 4.87 3.54 -32.43
CA PHE A 458 5.03 4.38 -31.24
C PHE A 458 5.68 5.72 -31.60
N ALA A 459 6.82 5.70 -32.30
CA ALA A 459 7.56 6.91 -32.66
C ALA A 459 6.75 7.85 -33.59
N GLU A 460 5.98 7.30 -34.53
CA GLU A 460 5.10 8.07 -35.41
C GLU A 460 3.93 8.72 -34.65
N GLN A 461 3.36 8.01 -33.67
CA GLN A 461 2.28 8.55 -32.81
C GLN A 461 2.80 9.58 -31.80
N ALA A 462 3.95 9.31 -31.17
CA ALA A 462 4.59 10.23 -30.25
C ALA A 462 5.10 11.48 -30.98
N GLY A 463 5.69 11.33 -32.16
CA GLY A 463 6.37 12.42 -32.85
C GLY A 463 7.61 12.92 -32.09
N GLY A 464 8.13 14.09 -32.47
CA GLY A 464 9.27 14.70 -31.79
C GLY A 464 10.58 13.93 -31.99
N ARG A 465 11.33 13.76 -30.90
CA ARG A 465 12.59 13.00 -30.83
C ARG A 465 12.64 12.11 -29.61
N GLY A 466 13.27 10.94 -29.72
CA GLY A 466 13.40 10.03 -28.58
C GLY A 466 14.08 8.72 -28.91
N CYS A 467 14.25 7.89 -27.88
CA CYS A 467 14.90 6.58 -27.98
C CYS A 467 14.24 5.55 -27.07
N VAL A 468 14.36 4.29 -27.46
CA VAL A 468 13.93 3.10 -26.71
C VAL A 468 15.16 2.29 -26.34
N ILE A 469 15.23 1.92 -25.07
CA ILE A 469 16.23 1.05 -24.46
C ILE A 469 15.56 -0.27 -24.09
N LYS A 470 16.19 -1.39 -24.45
CA LYS A 470 15.77 -2.74 -24.05
C LYS A 470 16.99 -3.51 -23.58
N ASP A 471 16.90 -4.10 -22.38
CA ASP A 471 17.95 -4.93 -21.80
C ASP A 471 19.35 -4.25 -21.79
N GLY A 472 19.36 -2.93 -21.63
CA GLY A 472 20.58 -2.11 -21.56
C GLY A 472 21.11 -1.63 -22.92
N TYR A 473 20.46 -1.95 -24.03
CA TYR A 473 20.86 -1.53 -25.37
C TYR A 473 19.91 -0.49 -25.95
N LEU A 474 20.45 0.47 -26.70
CA LEU A 474 19.65 1.38 -27.51
C LEU A 474 19.15 0.61 -28.74
N VAL A 475 17.85 0.33 -28.79
CA VAL A 475 17.24 -0.52 -29.83
C VAL A 475 16.52 0.27 -30.91
N TYR A 476 16.01 1.45 -30.56
CA TYR A 476 15.28 2.29 -31.49
C TYR A 476 15.48 3.77 -31.16
N SER A 477 15.46 4.62 -32.18
CA SER A 477 15.63 6.07 -32.02
C SER A 477 14.98 6.81 -33.18
N TRP A 478 14.37 7.96 -32.90
CA TRP A 478 13.82 8.86 -33.90
C TRP A 478 14.18 10.31 -33.58
N GLY A 479 14.32 11.14 -34.62
CA GLY A 479 14.81 12.51 -34.48
C GLY A 479 16.25 12.58 -33.92
N ASP A 480 16.63 13.75 -33.44
CA ASP A 480 17.96 14.00 -32.86
C ASP A 480 17.97 13.73 -31.36
N ILE A 481 18.33 12.51 -30.97
CA ILE A 481 18.30 12.07 -29.56
C ILE A 481 19.38 12.66 -28.66
N GLY A 482 20.39 13.34 -29.24
CA GLY A 482 21.44 14.04 -28.49
C GLY A 482 21.11 15.51 -28.22
N ARG A 483 20.06 16.03 -28.86
CA ARG A 483 19.67 17.43 -28.70
C ARG A 483 19.11 17.73 -27.30
N ILE A 484 19.83 18.58 -26.58
CA ILE A 484 19.48 19.10 -25.25
C ILE A 484 18.15 19.87 -25.30
N GLY A 485 17.20 19.47 -24.45
CA GLY A 485 15.89 20.10 -24.33
C GLY A 485 15.49 20.35 -22.88
N ASP A 486 14.56 21.29 -22.69
CA ASP A 486 13.85 21.41 -21.41
C ASP A 486 13.01 20.15 -21.15
N LEU A 487 13.05 19.65 -19.92
CA LEU A 487 12.25 18.51 -19.46
C LEU A 487 10.86 18.94 -18.96
N ALA A 488 10.65 20.24 -18.72
CA ALA A 488 9.47 20.75 -18.02
C ALA A 488 9.24 19.95 -16.71
N SER A 489 7.99 19.65 -16.36
CA SER A 489 7.67 18.88 -15.15
C SER A 489 8.26 17.47 -15.09
N ALA A 490 8.77 16.90 -16.19
CA ALA A 490 9.45 15.61 -16.15
C ALA A 490 10.77 15.68 -15.35
N SER A 491 11.26 16.88 -15.00
CA SER A 491 12.42 17.01 -14.11
C SER A 491 12.11 16.77 -12.62
N LYS A 492 10.83 16.79 -12.22
CA LYS A 492 10.43 16.71 -10.79
C LYS A 492 10.92 15.43 -10.10
N PRO A 493 10.88 14.24 -10.72
CA PRO A 493 11.54 13.04 -10.18
C PRO A 493 13.00 13.22 -9.77
N LEU A 494 13.75 14.09 -10.43
CA LEU A 494 15.14 14.38 -10.07
C LEU A 494 15.23 15.11 -8.72
N TYR A 495 14.18 15.82 -8.29
CA TYR A 495 14.12 16.46 -6.97
C TYR A 495 13.85 15.42 -5.88
N SER A 496 12.97 14.45 -6.17
CA SER A 496 12.73 13.30 -5.31
C SER A 496 14.02 12.48 -5.13
N HIS A 497 14.75 12.23 -6.22
CA HIS A 497 16.08 11.62 -6.16
C HIS A 497 17.03 12.39 -5.21
N LEU A 498 17.12 13.72 -5.35
CA LEU A 498 17.97 14.53 -4.46
C LEU A 498 17.51 14.49 -3.00
N LEU A 499 16.21 14.42 -2.73
CA LEU A 499 15.68 14.25 -1.37
C LEU A 499 16.13 12.92 -0.77
N LEU A 500 15.96 11.84 -1.51
CA LEU A 500 16.36 10.49 -1.07
C LEU A 500 17.88 10.41 -0.88
N ARG A 501 18.65 11.06 -1.74
CA ARG A 501 20.10 11.21 -1.56
C ARG A 501 20.48 12.07 -0.36
N ALA A 502 19.72 13.13 -0.04
CA ALA A 502 19.94 13.91 1.18
C ALA A 502 19.73 13.05 2.44
N ILE A 503 18.75 12.14 2.43
CA ILE A 503 18.53 11.17 3.51
C ILE A 503 19.71 10.19 3.59
N GLU A 504 20.13 9.58 2.47
CA GLU A 504 21.28 8.66 2.43
C GLU A 504 22.61 9.31 2.86
N LEU A 505 22.76 10.62 2.62
CA LEU A 505 23.92 11.40 3.04
C LEU A 505 23.80 11.93 4.48
N ASN A 506 22.77 11.53 5.23
CA ASN A 506 22.46 11.98 6.59
C ASN A 506 22.34 13.52 6.70
N LYS A 507 21.90 14.18 5.62
CA LYS A 507 21.54 15.61 5.61
C LYS A 507 20.10 15.83 6.09
N LEU A 508 19.28 14.80 5.95
CA LEU A 508 17.96 14.65 6.58
C LEU A 508 17.94 13.30 7.30
N GLU A 509 17.17 13.19 8.38
CA GLU A 509 16.93 11.91 9.04
C GLU A 509 15.94 11.06 8.23
N SER A 510 14.90 11.72 7.70
CA SER A 510 13.83 11.08 6.92
C SER A 510 13.12 12.07 6.00
N ALA A 511 12.21 11.57 5.16
CA ALA A 511 11.30 12.44 4.40
C ALA A 511 10.24 13.10 5.30
N ASP A 512 10.05 12.62 6.53
CA ASP A 512 9.07 13.16 7.48
C ASP A 512 9.64 14.31 8.32
N ASP A 513 10.89 14.70 8.07
CA ASP A 513 11.51 15.88 8.67
C ASP A 513 10.72 17.15 8.32
N LEU A 514 10.52 18.02 9.32
CA LEU A 514 9.74 19.24 9.18
C LEU A 514 10.49 20.28 8.32
N VAL A 515 9.84 20.75 7.25
CA VAL A 515 10.34 21.82 6.38
C VAL A 515 10.48 23.13 7.16
N ALA A 516 9.62 23.35 8.14
CA ALA A 516 9.65 24.53 9.02
C ALA A 516 10.98 24.68 9.78
N SER A 517 11.74 23.61 9.99
CA SER A 517 13.10 23.66 10.56
C SER A 517 14.07 24.49 9.70
N TYR A 518 13.81 24.58 8.40
CA TYR A 518 14.63 25.29 7.42
C TYR A 518 13.92 26.55 6.89
N GLU A 519 12.59 26.59 6.90
CA GLU A 519 11.78 27.73 6.48
C GLU A 519 10.87 28.23 7.62
N PRO A 520 11.36 29.13 8.50
CA PRO A 520 10.62 29.55 9.69
C PRO A 520 9.27 30.22 9.41
N CYS A 521 9.10 30.83 8.23
CA CYS A 521 7.85 31.46 7.83
C CYS A 521 6.64 30.51 7.91
N LEU A 522 6.84 29.20 7.70
CA LEU A 522 5.79 28.19 7.80
C LEU A 522 5.16 28.10 9.20
N ARG A 523 5.87 28.57 10.24
CA ARG A 523 5.33 28.65 11.61
C ARG A 523 4.49 29.89 11.87
N GLU A 524 4.53 30.87 10.97
CA GLU A 524 3.92 32.20 11.19
C GLU A 524 2.64 32.39 10.37
N ILE A 525 2.60 31.82 9.15
CA ILE A 525 1.45 31.96 8.26
C ILE A 525 0.22 31.22 8.78
N ASN A 526 -0.95 31.64 8.30
CA ASN A 526 -2.25 31.01 8.58
C ASN A 526 -2.56 30.91 10.09
N ALA A 527 -2.20 31.94 10.87
CA ALA A 527 -2.41 31.98 12.32
C ALA A 527 -3.88 31.73 12.73
N ARG A 528 -4.84 32.22 11.94
CA ARG A 528 -6.28 32.00 12.15
C ARG A 528 -6.72 30.53 11.99
N LEU A 529 -5.91 29.71 11.34
CA LEU A 529 -6.11 28.27 11.15
C LEU A 529 -5.22 27.44 12.09
N GLY A 530 -4.48 28.07 13.01
CA GLY A 530 -3.59 27.38 13.95
C GLY A 530 -2.23 26.98 13.36
N HIS A 531 -1.74 27.70 12.35
CA HIS A 531 -0.43 27.44 11.71
C HIS A 531 -0.28 26.02 11.12
N PRO A 532 -1.24 25.53 10.32
CA PRO A 532 -1.21 24.16 9.79
C PRO A 532 0.06 23.86 8.98
N ASP A 533 0.62 24.86 8.29
CA ASP A 533 1.84 24.75 7.49
C ASP A 533 3.11 24.40 8.32
N ALA A 534 3.08 24.60 9.63
CA ALA A 534 4.18 24.21 10.52
C ALA A 534 4.44 22.69 10.53
N ALA A 535 3.43 21.89 10.16
CA ALA A 535 3.49 20.44 10.04
C ALA A 535 3.95 19.95 8.65
N LEU A 536 4.34 20.85 7.74
CA LEU A 536 4.82 20.48 6.41
C LEU A 536 6.11 19.65 6.50
N THR A 537 6.13 18.50 5.82
CA THR A 537 7.29 17.59 5.73
C THR A 537 7.82 17.52 4.30
N PHE A 538 9.02 16.96 4.11
CA PHE A 538 9.55 16.72 2.77
C PHE A 538 8.74 15.67 2.00
N ARG A 539 8.11 14.71 2.68
CA ARG A 539 7.16 13.76 2.10
C ARG A 539 5.98 14.49 1.47
N HIS A 540 5.36 15.43 2.17
CA HIS A 540 4.28 16.26 1.62
C HIS A 540 4.71 17.02 0.34
N LEU A 541 5.95 17.52 0.30
CA LEU A 541 6.51 18.14 -0.91
C LEU A 541 6.69 17.12 -2.04
N ALA A 542 7.27 15.94 -1.77
CA ALA A 542 7.51 14.89 -2.77
C ALA A 542 6.22 14.25 -3.31
N PHE A 543 5.13 14.31 -2.55
CA PHE A 543 3.82 13.82 -2.96
C PHE A 543 2.90 14.89 -3.54
N GLN A 544 3.33 16.15 -3.60
CA GLN A 544 2.47 17.28 -4.01
C GLN A 544 1.22 17.39 -3.13
N THR A 545 1.33 17.07 -1.84
CA THR A 545 0.24 17.20 -0.85
C THR A 545 0.49 18.33 0.15
N ALA A 546 1.44 19.21 -0.13
CA ALA A 546 1.75 20.35 0.72
C ALA A 546 0.62 21.39 0.80
N SER A 547 -0.21 21.49 -0.25
CA SER A 547 -1.30 22.48 -0.39
C SER A 547 -0.88 23.92 -0.10
N LEU A 548 0.39 24.25 -0.36
CA LEU A 548 0.98 25.52 0.02
C LEU A 548 0.29 26.69 -0.69
N GLY A 549 -0.30 27.60 0.10
CA GLY A 549 -1.10 28.73 -0.40
C GLY A 549 -2.58 28.41 -0.60
N TYR A 550 -3.04 27.23 -0.18
CA TYR A 550 -4.44 26.85 -0.11
C TYR A 550 -4.88 26.48 1.31
N LEU A 551 -6.20 26.40 1.54
CA LEU A 551 -6.77 26.19 2.88
C LEU A 551 -6.53 24.78 3.44
N GLU A 552 -6.37 23.77 2.59
CA GLU A 552 -6.11 22.40 3.05
C GLU A 552 -4.75 22.31 3.76
N PRO A 553 -4.64 21.64 4.93
CA PRO A 553 -3.36 21.46 5.60
C PRO A 553 -2.44 20.53 4.79
N PRO A 554 -1.12 20.53 5.08
CA PRO A 554 -0.21 19.53 4.52
C PRO A 554 -0.71 18.09 4.72
N GLY A 555 -0.71 17.30 3.67
CA GLY A 555 -1.25 15.93 3.62
C GLY A 555 -2.76 15.86 3.34
N GLY A 556 -3.50 16.96 3.44
CA GLY A 556 -4.97 16.96 3.35
C GLY A 556 -5.52 16.83 1.92
N ALA A 557 -4.76 17.23 0.91
CA ALA A 557 -5.18 17.16 -0.49
C ALA A 557 -3.98 17.13 -1.44
N PHE A 558 -4.17 16.55 -2.63
CA PHE A 558 -3.24 16.61 -3.75
C PHE A 558 -3.38 17.93 -4.50
N ASP A 559 -2.24 18.58 -4.75
CA ASP A 559 -2.10 19.85 -5.43
C ASP A 559 -0.84 19.84 -6.29
N TYR A 560 -1.00 19.51 -7.59
CA TYR A 560 0.11 19.55 -8.53
C TYR A 560 0.58 20.99 -8.78
N ASN A 561 1.56 21.45 -8.00
CA ASN A 561 1.87 22.85 -7.78
C ASN A 561 3.36 23.18 -7.97
N ASP A 562 3.64 24.09 -8.90
CA ASP A 562 5.00 24.47 -9.24
C ASP A 562 5.62 25.51 -8.28
N HIS A 563 4.79 26.19 -7.48
CA HIS A 563 5.27 27.02 -6.38
C HIS A 563 5.76 26.16 -5.21
N THR A 564 5.02 25.09 -4.89
CA THR A 564 5.45 24.05 -3.94
C THR A 564 6.79 23.46 -4.36
N MET A 565 6.97 23.14 -5.65
CA MET A 565 8.27 22.65 -6.14
C MET A 565 9.39 23.68 -6.07
N GLY A 566 9.08 24.97 -6.18
CA GLY A 566 10.06 26.02 -5.95
C GLY A 566 10.54 26.04 -4.51
N MET A 567 9.62 25.98 -3.55
CA MET A 567 9.98 25.83 -2.13
C MET A 567 10.76 24.55 -1.88
N PHE A 568 10.31 23.42 -2.44
CA PHE A 568 11.00 22.14 -2.29
C PHE A 568 12.44 22.24 -2.75
N TRP A 569 12.67 22.75 -3.96
CA TRP A 569 14.02 22.96 -4.47
C TRP A 569 14.81 23.92 -3.59
N ASP A 570 14.24 25.07 -3.23
CA ASP A 570 14.95 26.13 -2.50
C ASP A 570 15.37 25.68 -1.09
N VAL A 571 14.52 24.92 -0.40
CA VAL A 571 14.83 24.36 0.91
C VAL A 571 15.80 23.19 0.78
N LEU A 572 15.53 22.22 -0.09
CA LEU A 572 16.35 21.02 -0.22
C LEU A 572 17.78 21.37 -0.69
N VAL A 573 17.91 22.16 -1.75
CA VAL A 573 19.23 22.42 -2.34
C VAL A 573 19.98 23.51 -1.57
N ASN A 574 19.34 24.65 -1.27
CA ASN A 574 20.08 25.76 -0.67
C ASN A 574 20.27 25.63 0.84
N LYS A 575 19.35 24.94 1.55
CA LYS A 575 19.35 24.91 3.01
C LYS A 575 19.76 23.54 3.57
N VAL A 576 19.20 22.45 3.06
CA VAL A 576 19.55 21.09 3.51
C VAL A 576 20.90 20.66 2.96
N LEU A 577 21.10 20.80 1.64
CA LEU A 577 22.37 20.48 0.98
C LEU A 577 23.37 21.65 1.01
N GLU A 578 22.99 22.79 1.60
CA GLU A 578 23.84 23.98 1.78
C GLU A 578 24.53 24.45 0.50
N THR A 579 23.87 24.30 -0.65
CA THR A 579 24.45 24.54 -1.97
C THR A 579 23.93 25.84 -2.57
N SER A 580 24.84 26.69 -3.06
CA SER A 580 24.45 27.92 -3.75
C SER A 580 23.82 27.64 -5.11
N TRP A 581 23.06 28.60 -5.65
CA TRP A 581 22.53 28.52 -7.01
C TRP A 581 23.62 28.29 -8.07
N GLN A 582 24.78 28.92 -7.91
CA GLN A 582 25.92 28.81 -8.83
C GLN A 582 26.58 27.42 -8.78
N ASP A 583 26.52 26.76 -7.62
CA ASP A 583 27.12 25.44 -7.39
C ASP A 583 26.13 24.29 -7.62
N ALA A 584 24.83 24.58 -7.73
CA ALA A 584 23.78 23.58 -7.99
C ALA A 584 24.07 22.65 -9.20
N PRO A 585 24.64 23.12 -10.33
CA PRO A 585 25.01 22.23 -11.43
C PRO A 585 25.99 21.12 -11.02
N ALA A 586 26.88 21.36 -10.06
CA ALA A 586 27.84 20.36 -9.58
C ALA A 586 27.17 19.24 -8.76
N ILE A 587 26.10 19.56 -8.01
CA ILE A 587 25.29 18.54 -7.33
C ILE A 587 24.65 17.62 -8.36
N PHE A 588 24.01 18.18 -9.39
CA PHE A 588 23.40 17.37 -10.45
C PHE A 588 24.42 16.56 -11.23
N ALA A 589 25.61 17.12 -11.48
CA ALA A 589 26.69 16.38 -12.12
C ALA A 589 27.10 15.15 -11.28
N ARG A 590 27.30 15.32 -9.97
CA ARG A 590 27.72 14.24 -9.06
C ARG A 590 26.66 13.15 -8.88
N GLU A 591 25.38 13.52 -8.82
CA GLU A 591 24.30 12.54 -8.61
C GLU A 591 23.83 11.87 -9.92
N PHE A 592 24.03 12.50 -11.09
CA PHE A 592 23.55 11.96 -12.38
C PHE A 592 24.65 11.85 -13.45
N THR A 593 25.21 12.97 -13.90
CA THR A 593 26.11 13.01 -15.07
C THR A 593 27.33 12.10 -14.92
N GLU A 594 28.00 12.17 -13.76
CA GLU A 594 29.20 11.40 -13.43
C GLU A 594 28.91 9.90 -13.23
N PRO A 595 27.96 9.48 -12.36
CA PRO A 595 27.69 8.06 -12.14
C PRO A 595 27.07 7.37 -13.36
N LEU A 596 26.27 8.07 -14.16
CA LEU A 596 25.52 7.49 -15.28
C LEU A 596 26.24 7.65 -16.62
N GLU A 597 27.41 8.28 -16.65
CA GLU A 597 28.23 8.49 -17.84
C GLU A 597 27.44 9.16 -18.99
N PHE A 598 26.83 10.31 -18.71
CA PHE A 598 26.07 11.06 -19.73
C PHE A 598 26.92 11.36 -20.97
N GLU A 599 26.30 11.24 -22.14
CA GLU A 599 26.94 11.47 -23.44
C GLU A 599 26.87 12.92 -23.89
N ASP A 600 25.79 13.59 -23.52
CA ASP A 600 25.50 14.96 -23.88
C ASP A 600 25.70 15.88 -22.66
N PRO A 601 26.06 17.17 -22.87
CA PRO A 601 26.23 18.09 -21.76
C PRO A 601 24.90 18.35 -21.03
N LEU A 602 24.95 18.34 -19.70
CA LEU A 602 23.87 18.83 -18.86
C LEU A 602 23.84 20.36 -18.90
N GLU A 603 22.72 20.95 -19.29
CA GLU A 603 22.48 22.39 -19.14
C GLU A 603 21.58 22.65 -17.92
N PHE A 604 22.03 23.51 -17.02
CA PHE A 604 21.31 23.78 -15.77
C PHE A 604 21.11 25.28 -15.55
N PRO A 605 19.92 25.83 -15.83
CA PRO A 605 19.60 27.22 -15.56
C PRO A 605 19.65 27.52 -14.06
N VAL A 606 20.45 28.51 -13.66
CA VAL A 606 20.57 28.99 -12.27
C VAL A 606 19.85 30.34 -12.05
N GLU A 607 19.38 30.97 -13.14
CA GLU A 607 18.67 32.24 -13.15
C GLU A 607 17.41 32.19 -14.04
N GLY A 608 16.55 33.20 -13.89
CA GLY A 608 15.33 33.35 -14.67
C GLY A 608 14.21 32.38 -14.28
N ARG A 609 13.15 32.35 -15.09
CA ARG A 609 11.92 31.58 -14.82
C ARG A 609 12.14 30.06 -14.78
N MET A 610 13.19 29.55 -15.42
CA MET A 610 13.48 28.12 -15.50
C MET A 610 14.54 27.67 -14.48
N ARG A 611 14.94 28.55 -13.54
CA ARG A 611 16.00 28.21 -12.59
C ARG A 611 15.67 26.95 -11.78
N GLY A 612 16.66 26.06 -11.66
CA GLY A 612 16.53 24.80 -10.92
C GLY A 612 15.95 23.65 -11.76
N ARG A 613 15.69 23.86 -13.05
CA ARG A 613 15.13 22.85 -13.95
C ARG A 613 16.17 22.36 -14.96
N PRO A 614 16.71 21.13 -14.81
CA PRO A 614 17.74 20.61 -15.70
C PRO A 614 17.22 20.44 -17.12
N ARG A 615 18.12 20.62 -18.09
CA ARG A 615 17.91 20.37 -19.51
C ARG A 615 18.89 19.29 -19.97
N MET A 616 18.38 18.24 -20.60
CA MET A 616 19.18 17.10 -21.06
C MET A 616 18.60 16.52 -22.35
N SER A 617 19.37 15.64 -23.00
CA SER A 617 18.94 14.93 -24.19
C SER A 617 18.00 13.76 -23.83
N PRO A 618 17.11 13.32 -24.74
CA PRO A 618 16.35 12.08 -24.54
C PRO A 618 17.23 10.87 -24.21
N ARG A 619 18.41 10.78 -24.81
CA ARG A 619 19.36 9.69 -24.56
C ARG A 619 19.84 9.66 -23.11
N ASP A 620 20.27 10.78 -22.56
CA ASP A 620 20.74 10.83 -21.18
C ASP A 620 19.60 10.75 -20.17
N PHE A 621 18.40 11.24 -20.52
CA PHE A 621 17.24 11.01 -19.67
C PHE A 621 16.82 9.54 -19.63
N ALA A 622 17.04 8.77 -20.71
CA ALA A 622 16.90 7.32 -20.68
C ALA A 622 17.91 6.63 -19.75
N ARG A 623 19.12 7.20 -19.52
CA ARG A 623 20.07 6.68 -18.52
C ARG A 623 19.50 6.77 -17.11
N VAL A 624 18.81 7.87 -16.80
CA VAL A 624 18.08 8.00 -15.52
C VAL A 624 16.99 6.92 -15.41
N GLY A 625 16.24 6.66 -16.47
CA GLY A 625 15.24 5.58 -16.42
C GLY A 625 15.86 4.19 -16.26
N TRP A 626 17.00 3.94 -16.90
CA TRP A 626 17.73 2.69 -16.75
C TRP A 626 18.27 2.51 -15.32
N LEU A 627 18.70 3.58 -14.65
CA LEU A 627 19.07 3.56 -13.24
C LEU A 627 17.89 3.09 -12.36
N TYR A 628 16.72 3.70 -12.52
CA TYR A 628 15.53 3.36 -11.73
C TYR A 628 15.01 1.95 -12.06
N LEU A 629 15.04 1.54 -13.32
CA LEU A 629 14.70 0.16 -13.73
C LEU A 629 15.57 -0.87 -13.01
N ASN A 630 16.85 -0.56 -12.81
CA ASN A 630 17.81 -1.41 -12.12
C ASN A 630 17.95 -1.05 -10.64
N ALA A 631 16.86 -0.58 -10.01
CA ALA A 631 16.77 -0.32 -8.58
C ALA A 631 17.94 0.54 -8.04
N GLY A 632 18.30 1.60 -8.76
CA GLY A 632 19.33 2.55 -8.33
C GLY A 632 20.78 2.07 -8.51
N ARG A 633 20.98 0.93 -9.18
CA ARG A 633 22.31 0.40 -9.51
C ARG A 633 22.77 0.84 -10.90
N TRP A 634 24.06 1.15 -11.01
CA TRP A 634 24.76 1.39 -12.28
C TRP A 634 26.10 0.67 -12.26
N ASN A 635 26.30 -0.31 -13.15
CA ASN A 635 27.47 -1.20 -13.11
C ASN A 635 27.64 -1.89 -11.73
N ASP A 636 28.79 -1.67 -11.11
CA ASP A 636 29.18 -2.14 -9.78
C ASP A 636 28.86 -1.13 -8.67
N ARG A 637 28.24 0.00 -9.00
CA ARG A 637 27.92 1.08 -8.06
C ARG A 637 26.42 1.14 -7.73
N GLN A 638 26.09 1.19 -6.44
CA GLN A 638 24.77 1.64 -5.97
C GLN A 638 24.77 3.17 -5.95
N VAL A 639 24.02 3.80 -6.86
CA VAL A 639 23.94 5.26 -6.98
C VAL A 639 22.84 5.83 -6.07
N LEU A 640 21.72 5.13 -6.00
CA LEU A 640 20.58 5.40 -5.12
C LEU A 640 20.21 4.08 -4.44
N ALA A 641 19.87 4.06 -3.16
CA ALA A 641 19.48 2.83 -2.46
C ALA A 641 18.31 2.12 -3.18
N ALA A 642 18.31 0.78 -3.15
CA ALA A 642 17.35 -0.01 -3.90
C ALA A 642 15.91 0.25 -3.45
N ARG A 643 15.68 0.34 -2.13
CA ARG A 643 14.36 0.69 -1.59
C ARG A 643 13.90 2.08 -2.06
N HIS A 644 14.80 3.06 -2.07
CA HIS A 644 14.50 4.43 -2.49
C HIS A 644 14.19 4.52 -3.99
N ALA A 645 14.90 3.78 -4.83
CA ALA A 645 14.59 3.71 -6.26
C ALA A 645 13.20 3.12 -6.51
N ARG A 646 12.82 2.07 -5.77
CA ARG A 646 11.53 1.38 -5.92
C ARG A 646 10.34 2.23 -5.47
N LEU A 647 10.52 3.13 -4.49
CA LEU A 647 9.46 4.07 -4.07
C LEU A 647 8.79 4.80 -5.25
N ALA A 648 9.53 5.06 -6.35
CA ALA A 648 8.99 5.66 -7.57
C ALA A 648 7.73 4.96 -8.13
N SER A 649 7.60 3.65 -7.93
CA SER A 649 6.48 2.85 -8.43
C SER A 649 5.77 2.03 -7.35
N THR A 650 6.35 1.90 -6.15
CA THR A 650 5.82 1.04 -5.09
C THR A 650 5.17 1.80 -3.95
N ASP A 651 5.06 3.13 -4.00
CA ASP A 651 4.42 3.93 -2.93
C ASP A 651 3.47 5.02 -3.46
N PRO A 652 2.51 4.67 -4.35
CA PRO A 652 1.57 5.65 -4.89
C PRO A 652 0.66 6.22 -3.80
N LEU A 653 0.29 7.50 -3.95
CA LEU A 653 -0.77 8.11 -3.16
C LEU A 653 -2.02 7.26 -3.21
N SER A 654 -2.70 7.19 -2.07
CA SER A 654 -4.04 6.64 -1.99
C SER A 654 -4.94 7.29 -3.05
N LEU A 655 -5.72 6.47 -3.77
CA LEU A 655 -6.74 6.95 -4.69
C LEU A 655 -7.73 7.90 -3.99
N ASN A 656 -7.85 7.78 -2.67
CA ASN A 656 -8.77 8.55 -1.85
C ASN A 656 -8.24 9.94 -1.47
N THR A 657 -6.95 10.23 -1.64
CA THR A 657 -6.40 11.58 -1.40
C THR A 657 -7.14 12.58 -2.29
N PRO A 658 -7.93 13.52 -1.77
CA PRO A 658 -8.74 14.40 -2.60
C PRO A 658 -7.85 15.41 -3.35
N ARG A 659 -8.30 15.91 -4.49
CA ARG A 659 -7.66 17.08 -5.13
C ARG A 659 -8.04 18.35 -4.37
N THR A 660 -7.11 19.30 -4.24
CA THR A 660 -7.38 20.60 -3.58
C THR A 660 -8.52 21.34 -4.29
N LEU A 661 -9.34 22.02 -3.48
CA LEU A 661 -10.36 22.97 -3.92
C LEU A 661 -9.76 24.31 -4.36
N ALA A 662 -8.44 24.50 -4.18
CA ALA A 662 -7.69 25.71 -4.51
C ALA A 662 -8.30 26.99 -3.90
N GLN A 663 -8.81 26.89 -2.68
CA GLN A 663 -9.24 28.07 -1.92
C GLN A 663 -8.01 28.75 -1.33
N GLU A 664 -7.76 29.99 -1.70
CA GLU A 664 -6.54 30.71 -1.33
C GLU A 664 -6.37 30.87 0.19
N ALA A 665 -5.11 30.72 0.64
CA ALA A 665 -4.66 30.93 2.00
C ALA A 665 -3.33 31.72 2.02
N GLU A 666 -2.85 32.08 3.21
CA GLU A 666 -1.53 32.71 3.32
C GLU A 666 -0.44 31.71 2.92
N SER A 667 0.67 32.21 2.39
CA SER A 667 1.80 31.40 1.95
C SER A 667 3.11 32.14 2.18
N CYS A 668 4.20 31.38 2.35
CA CYS A 668 5.53 31.93 2.32
C CYS A 668 5.92 32.40 0.91
N ALA A 669 6.92 33.27 0.84
CA ALA A 669 7.45 33.70 -0.45
C ALA A 669 8.05 32.50 -1.21
N THR A 670 7.43 32.13 -2.32
CA THR A 670 7.88 31.05 -3.20
C THR A 670 8.09 31.54 -4.63
N ARG A 671 8.71 30.69 -5.44
CA ARG A 671 8.82 30.87 -6.88
C ARG A 671 8.17 29.70 -7.60
N SER A 672 7.61 29.96 -8.76
CA SER A 672 7.25 28.88 -9.66
C SER A 672 8.50 28.32 -10.35
N ILE A 673 8.53 26.99 -10.56
CA ILE A 673 9.48 26.35 -11.48
C ILE A 673 9.02 26.36 -12.93
N GLY A 674 7.86 26.92 -13.28
CA GLY A 674 7.34 26.97 -14.65
C GLY A 674 5.86 27.31 -14.76
N GLY A 675 4.99 26.58 -14.06
CA GLY A 675 3.53 26.67 -14.09
C GLY A 675 2.89 27.29 -12.84
N GLY A 676 1.62 26.99 -12.59
CA GLY A 676 0.86 27.50 -11.44
C GLY A 676 0.64 26.45 -10.34
N GLY A 677 -0.34 26.70 -9.48
CA GLY A 677 -0.90 25.70 -8.56
C GLY A 677 -2.06 24.92 -9.18
N ASN A 678 -2.42 23.80 -8.56
CA ASN A 678 -3.56 22.93 -8.88
C ASN A 678 -3.73 22.58 -10.37
N GLN A 679 -2.64 22.20 -11.06
CA GLN A 679 -2.66 22.07 -12.53
C GLN A 679 -3.42 20.82 -13.04
N THR A 680 -3.36 19.71 -12.30
CA THR A 680 -3.97 18.42 -12.69
C THR A 680 -4.29 17.61 -11.44
N ASP A 681 -5.15 16.59 -11.58
CA ASP A 681 -5.35 15.56 -10.56
C ASP A 681 -4.25 14.49 -10.62
N HIS A 682 -4.09 13.71 -9.54
CA HIS A 682 -3.16 12.58 -9.45
C HIS A 682 -3.66 11.34 -10.21
N ASN A 683 -4.97 11.27 -10.47
CA ASN A 683 -5.64 10.19 -11.20
C ASN A 683 -5.29 8.78 -10.69
N GLY A 684 -5.07 8.64 -9.37
CA GLY A 684 -4.76 7.36 -8.73
C GLY A 684 -3.32 6.88 -8.82
N GLY A 685 -2.45 7.58 -9.57
CA GLY A 685 -1.12 7.08 -9.89
C GLY A 685 -0.04 8.14 -9.77
N TYR A 686 0.22 8.60 -8.54
CA TYR A 686 1.31 9.54 -8.27
C TYR A 686 2.14 9.09 -7.08
N SER A 687 3.45 8.95 -7.25
CA SER A 687 4.36 8.39 -6.24
C SER A 687 5.69 9.13 -6.25
N TRP A 688 6.08 9.82 -5.18
CA TRP A 688 7.42 10.42 -5.07
C TRP A 688 7.86 11.25 -6.30
N LEU A 689 6.95 12.10 -6.80
CA LEU A 689 7.05 12.90 -8.02
C LEU A 689 7.00 12.16 -9.37
N TRP A 690 6.77 10.85 -9.37
CA TRP A 690 6.52 10.00 -10.54
C TRP A 690 5.03 9.77 -10.78
N TRP A 691 4.67 9.49 -12.03
CA TRP A 691 3.34 9.01 -12.41
C TRP A 691 3.36 7.48 -12.50
N ALA A 692 2.57 6.79 -11.71
CA ALA A 692 2.39 5.34 -11.77
C ALA A 692 1.14 4.98 -12.60
N ASN A 693 1.15 3.86 -13.32
CA ASN A 693 0.02 3.44 -14.14
C ASN A 693 -1.09 2.76 -13.30
N GLU A 694 -1.49 3.39 -12.20
CA GLU A 694 -2.47 2.83 -11.27
C GLU A 694 -3.92 2.99 -11.72
N ILE A 695 -4.83 2.30 -11.02
CA ILE A 695 -6.27 2.40 -11.27
C ILE A 695 -6.75 3.78 -10.83
N SER A 696 -7.28 4.53 -11.78
CA SER A 696 -7.80 5.88 -11.53
C SER A 696 -9.22 5.85 -10.96
N ARG A 697 -9.75 7.04 -10.62
CA ARG A 697 -11.08 7.18 -9.99
C ARG A 697 -12.23 6.66 -10.86
N ASP A 698 -12.02 6.52 -12.16
CA ASP A 698 -13.00 5.96 -13.09
C ASP A 698 -12.98 4.42 -13.18
N GLY A 699 -12.18 3.76 -12.33
CA GLY A 699 -12.04 2.31 -12.29
C GLY A 699 -11.14 1.73 -13.40
N ARG A 700 -10.51 2.57 -14.23
CA ARG A 700 -9.56 2.17 -15.27
C ARG A 700 -8.19 2.75 -14.99
N ARG A 701 -7.14 2.03 -15.41
CA ARG A 701 -5.78 2.58 -15.44
C ARG A 701 -5.70 3.77 -16.41
N TRP A 702 -4.82 4.74 -16.12
CA TRP A 702 -4.66 5.88 -17.02
C TRP A 702 -4.16 5.42 -18.40
N TRP A 703 -3.16 4.54 -18.41
CA TRP A 703 -2.66 3.83 -19.58
C TRP A 703 -3.08 2.35 -19.56
N PHE A 704 -4.36 2.07 -19.80
CA PHE A 704 -4.98 0.75 -19.65
C PHE A 704 -4.48 -0.34 -20.61
N ASP A 705 -3.84 0.03 -21.72
CA ASP A 705 -3.19 -0.95 -22.63
C ASP A 705 -1.69 -1.14 -22.37
N ALA A 706 -1.10 -0.37 -21.45
CA ALA A 706 0.28 -0.53 -21.03
C ALA A 706 0.38 -1.53 -19.85
N PRO A 707 1.56 -2.09 -19.58
CA PRO A 707 1.76 -2.93 -18.40
C PRO A 707 1.34 -2.20 -17.10
N PRO A 708 0.71 -2.92 -16.14
CA PRO A 708 0.31 -2.34 -14.86
C PRO A 708 1.45 -1.72 -14.06
N ASP A 709 2.66 -2.27 -14.19
CA ASP A 709 3.86 -1.84 -13.49
C ASP A 709 4.61 -0.68 -14.19
N MET A 710 4.03 -0.11 -15.25
CA MET A 710 4.60 1.05 -15.92
C MET A 710 4.54 2.29 -15.01
N TYR A 711 5.63 3.06 -14.98
CA TYR A 711 5.67 4.38 -14.36
C TYR A 711 6.51 5.36 -15.19
N CYS A 712 6.28 6.66 -15.02
CA CYS A 712 6.84 7.67 -15.91
C CYS A 712 7.02 9.05 -15.27
N ALA A 713 7.94 9.82 -15.86
CA ALA A 713 8.14 11.24 -15.62
C ALA A 713 7.56 12.02 -16.80
N LEU A 714 6.64 12.95 -16.55
CA LEU A 714 5.90 13.63 -17.62
C LEU A 714 5.93 15.15 -17.43
N GLY A 715 6.26 15.84 -18.52
CA GLY A 715 6.33 17.29 -18.59
C GLY A 715 5.44 17.85 -19.69
N HIS A 716 4.75 18.96 -19.39
CA HIS A 716 3.93 19.71 -20.35
C HIS A 716 2.96 18.78 -21.11
N CYS A 717 2.00 18.22 -20.41
CA CYS A 717 1.02 17.31 -20.99
C CYS A 717 1.60 16.05 -21.68
N GLY A 718 2.82 15.63 -21.33
CA GLY A 718 3.47 14.42 -21.86
C GLY A 718 4.27 14.65 -23.14
N GLN A 719 4.49 15.90 -23.56
CA GLN A 719 5.37 16.21 -24.69
C GLN A 719 6.86 15.93 -24.41
N ARG A 720 7.23 15.94 -23.13
CA ARG A 720 8.56 15.60 -22.62
C ARG A 720 8.37 14.46 -21.64
N GLY A 721 9.13 13.38 -21.77
CA GLY A 721 8.95 12.30 -20.82
C GLY A 721 9.98 11.20 -20.86
N LEU A 722 9.83 10.35 -19.85
CA LEU A 722 10.56 9.12 -19.61
C LEU A 722 9.53 8.12 -19.08
N ALA A 723 9.42 6.94 -19.68
CA ALA A 723 8.59 5.86 -19.17
C ALA A 723 9.42 4.58 -19.03
N ILE A 724 9.13 3.84 -17.97
CA ILE A 724 9.82 2.62 -17.55
C ILE A 724 8.77 1.52 -17.45
N LEU A 725 9.02 0.40 -18.13
CA LEU A 725 8.16 -0.80 -18.14
C LEU A 725 9.00 -1.95 -17.55
N PRO A 726 9.01 -2.14 -16.22
CA PRO A 726 9.89 -3.10 -15.54
C PRO A 726 9.71 -4.55 -16.02
N SER A 727 8.47 -5.02 -16.11
CA SER A 727 8.07 -6.35 -16.59
C SER A 727 8.56 -6.66 -18.00
N GLN A 728 8.87 -5.62 -18.78
CA GLN A 728 9.40 -5.74 -20.13
C GLN A 728 10.88 -5.35 -20.23
N ARG A 729 11.51 -4.93 -19.12
CA ARG A 729 12.87 -4.39 -19.06
C ARG A 729 13.12 -3.30 -20.12
N LEU A 730 12.14 -2.43 -20.30
CA LEU A 730 12.10 -1.43 -21.36
C LEU A 730 12.05 -0.02 -20.77
N VAL A 731 12.82 0.89 -21.36
CA VAL A 731 12.78 2.33 -21.05
C VAL A 731 12.60 3.10 -22.35
N VAL A 732 11.74 4.11 -22.35
CA VAL A 732 11.60 5.05 -23.46
C VAL A 732 11.72 6.48 -22.96
N SER A 733 12.47 7.31 -23.67
CA SER A 733 12.56 8.74 -23.38
C SER A 733 12.36 9.58 -24.64
N TRP A 734 11.70 10.72 -24.48
CA TRP A 734 11.33 11.58 -25.60
C TRP A 734 11.23 13.06 -25.23
N ASN A 735 11.31 13.90 -26.25
CA ASN A 735 11.10 15.34 -26.16
C ASN A 735 10.43 15.88 -27.43
N ASP A 736 9.73 17.01 -27.31
CA ASP A 736 8.94 17.65 -28.37
C ASP A 736 7.91 16.71 -29.03
N ALA A 737 7.35 15.77 -28.26
CA ALA A 737 6.29 14.86 -28.70
C ALA A 737 4.91 15.52 -28.68
N ALA A 738 3.90 14.76 -29.12
CA ALA A 738 2.50 15.04 -28.85
C ALA A 738 2.18 14.97 -27.35
N GLU A 739 0.97 15.42 -26.96
CA GLU A 739 0.52 15.48 -25.58
C GLU A 739 0.07 14.11 -25.04
N LEU A 740 1.02 13.18 -24.88
CA LEU A 740 0.75 11.78 -24.50
C LEU A 740 0.09 11.59 -23.12
N HIS A 741 0.00 12.63 -22.29
CA HIS A 741 -0.67 12.59 -20.99
C HIS A 741 -2.06 13.24 -21.04
N CYS A 742 -2.15 14.46 -21.57
CA CYS A 742 -3.42 15.20 -21.61
C CYS A 742 -4.37 14.67 -22.69
N GLN A 743 -3.85 14.01 -23.72
CA GLN A 743 -4.64 13.28 -24.71
C GLN A 743 -4.61 11.78 -24.39
N ARG A 744 -5.41 11.38 -23.38
CA ARG A 744 -5.39 10.03 -22.79
C ARG A 744 -5.48 8.90 -23.84
N GLU A 745 -6.35 9.00 -24.84
CA GLU A 745 -6.48 7.97 -25.89
C GLU A 745 -5.24 7.87 -26.79
N LEU A 746 -4.64 9.01 -27.15
CA LEU A 746 -3.41 9.04 -27.93
C LEU A 746 -2.26 8.41 -27.15
N GLY A 747 -2.12 8.80 -25.87
CA GLY A 747 -1.14 8.20 -24.96
C GLY A 747 -1.31 6.70 -24.82
N ASN A 748 -2.53 6.22 -24.61
CA ASN A 748 -2.86 4.80 -24.54
C ASN A 748 -2.45 4.05 -25.80
N GLN A 749 -2.80 4.56 -26.98
CA GLN A 749 -2.44 3.93 -28.25
C GLN A 749 -0.93 3.88 -28.46
N ALA A 750 -0.21 4.94 -28.07
CA ALA A 750 1.25 4.96 -28.14
C ALA A 750 1.82 3.86 -27.23
N PHE A 751 1.50 3.88 -25.94
CA PHE A 751 2.05 2.88 -25.00
C PHE A 751 1.60 1.45 -25.31
N ARG A 752 0.42 1.25 -25.91
CA ARG A 752 0.00 -0.05 -26.46
C ARG A 752 0.99 -0.55 -27.52
N ASN A 753 1.36 0.31 -28.46
CA ASN A 753 2.34 -0.05 -29.50
C ASN A 753 3.70 -0.36 -28.89
N LEU A 754 4.17 0.46 -27.93
CA LEU A 754 5.42 0.20 -27.25
C LEU A 754 5.41 -1.16 -26.52
N ALA A 755 4.36 -1.43 -25.75
CA ALA A 755 4.21 -2.67 -24.98
C ALA A 755 4.06 -3.90 -25.89
N ALA A 756 3.42 -3.74 -27.04
CA ALA A 756 3.26 -4.80 -28.04
C ALA A 756 4.53 -5.06 -28.86
N ALA A 757 5.56 -4.22 -28.75
CA ALA A 757 6.86 -4.48 -29.38
C ALA A 757 7.60 -5.66 -28.73
N VAL A 758 7.23 -6.04 -27.50
CA VAL A 758 7.75 -7.22 -26.80
C VAL A 758 6.77 -8.39 -26.96
N PRO A 759 7.12 -9.45 -27.72
CA PRO A 759 6.26 -10.63 -27.90
C PRO A 759 5.88 -11.30 -26.58
N SER A 760 4.71 -11.94 -26.53
CA SER A 760 4.22 -12.66 -25.34
C SER A 760 5.13 -13.80 -24.90
N ASP A 761 5.82 -14.43 -25.84
CA ASP A 761 6.64 -15.64 -25.61
C ASP A 761 8.02 -15.31 -25.04
N THR A 762 8.33 -14.02 -24.90
CA THR A 762 9.58 -13.47 -24.32
C THR A 762 9.35 -12.74 -23.00
N ARG A 763 8.13 -12.81 -22.43
CA ARG A 763 7.78 -12.18 -21.15
C ARG A 763 8.07 -13.09 -19.96
#